data_AF-A0A1Q4UZP3-F1
#
_entry.id   AF-A0A1Q4UZP3-F1
#
_cell.length_a   1.000
_cell.length_b   1.000
_cell.length_c   1.000
_cell.angle_alpha   90.00
_cell.angle_beta   90.00
_cell.angle_gamma   90.00
#
_symmetry.space_group_name_H-M   'P 1'
#
loop_
_entity.id
_entity.type
_entity.pdbx_description
1 polymer ?
#
loop_
_entity_poly.entity_id
_entity_poly.type
_entity_poly.pdbx_seq_one_letter_code
_entity_poly.pdbx_strand_id
1 'polypeptide(L)'
;MAPRLSVVVPIYNVEEYLPACLDSLEAQTLREIEVLMVDDGSPDGSAAIAAEYAARDSRFKLIRKENGGLGAARNTGIGRMSPVSEFLAFVDSDDVIPPDAYRLMVTSLDESGSDFCTGNVFHLRGEKSWQVPLFKMLSGEAQQRTHISEMPKLVADRIACNKVFRRTFWEKYDFSFPEGILHEDIPVVLPAHYRAEAIDIIGEPTYFWRLREGEAAPSITQRRKEPQAIRDRVAAVSMVSEFLAAQPGPEFAEYKRKYDNRVLRDDLRLFLRVLPEADAEFHAAFLEATNRYLDTIDQKIVMALPISLRVQWLLVRKHQMAELIALLASQRRKDPIEVTGTFRKYAGFAPLEAAGIELPKAALRIDKDLALKAPLRSVEWHDGKLVLSGDAWIDKVDMASKRSSVKVVQLKHGKSGRRIFAPAKNVHRPETTTDSGQKRYNYDWAGWELTVDPAKLRKGGAWQEGIWHVGINVYASGLVRRSGVWARGGSAANFPMYHWLDNDHRLLPVVERSALKLRLEKVKAVITDRRVEDDHLVVIGELRAGAPSAENLTLRLSNSKSGEAMEYPADVQITSAGRVFTARVPLAEVALVPNPALEGKAQPRRRMWSTVLVATDADGTEHRYSSVMRDGLVDLRQDLPASMGPDAAHHEIAMISGNNGYLKVVGRARRAVLTAIAERGGKLVLNGYSSERLIGAELLVKARGRYDERTVPVEWQSDGRFAVAFDPSSLGGAGNVSLKAGRWNIFLRLPDQDEVPKAAFVIERLAAKSFPLHTVIAGRRYWFENRWGDFPQLNCRSELNDMERGPYRQLQLRREVYEPSRQLPLKDQVFFFSYNGKQYSDSPRAMHEELLSRGSDLKYLWAVRDGQVVLPPSADKVRMWGREWFEALATSRYIVTNGHLPEWVERRPGQVIVQTWHGTMLKKIGHDIETLHFDREYQARLALEANNWSLLVSSNRFSTPILKRAFSYDGEILEAGYPRNDYLYSPDRDKITESVKTKLGLPPEKKVVLYAPTWRDDRSHSAGQYRFDMKINLEDAKARLGHDHVLLVRRHSNIVDAVPGAGNGFVYDVSEYPDIAELYLAADIMITDYSSVMFDYAHLKRPMLFFTYDLEHYRDTLRGFYFDFEEDSPGPLIRTSEELIESIRRIEEVKVEYQARFDRFHHLFCDLDDGSASKRVVDRMLEQARQG
;
A
#
# COMPACT_ATOMS: atom_id res chain seq x y z
N MET A 1 -37.01 -2.42 -27.62
CA MET A 1 -36.48 -1.03 -27.57
C MET A 1 -35.27 -0.98 -28.50
N ALA A 2 -35.08 0.06 -29.30
CA ALA A 2 -33.91 0.15 -30.17
C ALA A 2 -32.63 0.37 -29.34
N PRO A 3 -31.51 -0.32 -29.61
CA PRO A 3 -30.28 -0.11 -28.85
C PRO A 3 -29.64 1.23 -29.24
N ARG A 4 -29.28 2.05 -28.26
CA ARG A 4 -28.47 3.27 -28.42
C ARG A 4 -26.97 2.96 -28.34
N LEU A 5 -26.58 1.96 -27.54
CA LEU A 5 -25.20 1.54 -27.34
C LEU A 5 -25.00 0.08 -27.76
N SER A 6 -24.03 -0.17 -28.63
CA SER A 6 -23.55 -1.52 -28.92
C SER A 6 -22.30 -1.84 -28.09
N VAL A 7 -22.34 -2.91 -27.31
CA VAL A 7 -21.23 -3.40 -26.50
C VAL A 7 -20.64 -4.65 -27.16
N VAL A 8 -19.39 -4.60 -27.58
CA VAL A 8 -18.70 -5.75 -28.20
C VAL A 8 -17.90 -6.51 -27.13
N VAL A 9 -18.17 -7.81 -27.01
CA VAL A 9 -17.52 -8.72 -26.05
C VAL A 9 -16.80 -9.84 -26.82
N PRO A 10 -15.48 -9.74 -27.04
CA PRO A 10 -14.70 -10.83 -27.64
C PRO A 10 -14.48 -11.96 -26.63
N ILE A 11 -14.76 -13.20 -27.04
CA ILE A 11 -14.74 -14.39 -26.18
C ILE A 11 -13.76 -15.41 -26.78
N TYR A 12 -12.79 -15.84 -25.97
CA TYR A 12 -11.87 -16.93 -26.29
C TYR A 12 -11.28 -17.55 -25.02
N ASN A 13 -11.59 -18.82 -24.75
CA ASN A 13 -11.03 -19.61 -23.64
C ASN A 13 -11.14 -18.92 -22.25
N VAL A 14 -12.38 -18.66 -21.82
CA VAL A 14 -12.72 -17.81 -20.66
C VAL A 14 -13.94 -18.32 -19.87
N GLU A 15 -14.23 -19.61 -19.94
CA GLU A 15 -15.42 -20.25 -19.33
C GLU A 15 -15.62 -19.87 -17.85
N GLU A 16 -14.53 -19.85 -17.06
CA GLU A 16 -14.56 -19.57 -15.62
C GLU A 16 -15.06 -18.14 -15.28
N TYR A 17 -14.74 -17.15 -16.11
CA TYR A 17 -14.96 -15.74 -15.78
C TYR A 17 -16.11 -15.09 -16.57
N LEU A 18 -16.52 -15.71 -17.67
CA LEU A 18 -17.56 -15.18 -18.57
C LEU A 18 -18.90 -14.90 -17.87
N PRO A 19 -19.42 -15.74 -16.94
CA PRO A 19 -20.69 -15.46 -16.28
C PRO A 19 -20.70 -14.12 -15.54
N ALA A 20 -19.65 -13.83 -14.75
CA ALA A 20 -19.55 -12.58 -14.00
C ALA A 20 -19.49 -11.35 -14.92
N CYS A 21 -18.86 -11.48 -16.09
CA CYS A 21 -18.84 -10.42 -17.11
C CYS A 21 -20.25 -10.15 -17.64
N LEU A 22 -20.94 -11.20 -18.09
CA LEU A 22 -22.26 -11.07 -18.71
C LEU A 22 -23.36 -10.67 -17.71
N ASP A 23 -23.32 -11.17 -16.47
CA ASP A 23 -24.22 -10.74 -15.40
C ASP A 23 -24.06 -9.22 -15.13
N SER A 24 -22.84 -8.69 -15.23
CA SER A 24 -22.58 -7.27 -15.05
C SER A 24 -23.15 -6.39 -16.18
N LEU A 25 -23.21 -6.93 -17.40
CA LEU A 25 -23.85 -6.28 -18.55
C LEU A 25 -25.38 -6.38 -18.48
N GLU A 26 -25.91 -7.50 -18.00
CA GLU A 26 -27.35 -7.68 -17.78
C GLU A 26 -27.88 -6.69 -16.73
N ALA A 27 -27.07 -6.46 -15.69
CA ALA A 27 -27.33 -5.56 -14.57
C ALA A 27 -27.24 -4.05 -14.91
N GLN A 28 -26.87 -3.66 -16.14
CA GLN A 28 -26.75 -2.25 -16.51
C GLN A 28 -28.07 -1.48 -16.38
N THR A 29 -28.01 -0.27 -15.82
CA THR A 29 -29.17 0.62 -15.65
C THR A 29 -29.59 1.29 -16.96
N LEU A 30 -28.66 1.45 -17.92
CA LEU A 30 -28.99 1.80 -19.29
C LEU A 30 -29.57 0.57 -20.01
N ARG A 31 -30.88 0.58 -20.29
CA ARG A 31 -31.57 -0.57 -20.92
C ARG A 31 -31.46 -0.61 -22.44
N GLU A 32 -31.16 0.53 -23.07
CA GLU A 32 -31.01 0.71 -24.51
C GLU A 32 -29.64 0.22 -25.02
N ILE A 33 -29.26 -1.00 -24.62
CA ILE A 33 -28.00 -1.64 -25.02
C ILE A 33 -28.26 -2.89 -25.87
N GLU A 34 -27.33 -3.20 -26.76
CA GLU A 34 -27.15 -4.54 -27.30
C GLU A 34 -25.75 -5.05 -26.95
N VAL A 35 -25.64 -6.35 -26.65
CA VAL A 35 -24.39 -7.02 -26.29
C VAL A 35 -24.05 -8.02 -27.38
N LEU A 36 -22.97 -7.74 -28.11
CA LEU A 36 -22.48 -8.54 -29.23
C LEU A 36 -21.35 -9.46 -28.73
N MET A 37 -21.72 -10.68 -28.36
CA MET A 37 -20.81 -11.72 -27.87
C MET A 37 -20.14 -12.40 -29.06
N VAL A 38 -18.90 -12.04 -29.35
CA VAL A 38 -18.12 -12.57 -30.49
C VAL A 38 -17.23 -13.71 -29.99
N ASP A 39 -17.70 -14.94 -30.17
CA ASP A 39 -16.92 -16.15 -29.90
C ASP A 39 -15.90 -16.38 -31.03
N ASP A 40 -14.63 -16.21 -30.70
CA ASP A 40 -13.48 -16.31 -31.62
C ASP A 40 -12.95 -17.76 -31.69
N GLY A 41 -13.86 -18.73 -31.72
CA GLY A 41 -13.56 -20.16 -31.80
C GLY A 41 -13.04 -20.74 -30.47
N SER A 42 -13.72 -20.47 -29.36
CA SER A 42 -13.32 -20.95 -28.04
C SER A 42 -13.26 -22.49 -27.96
N PRO A 43 -12.20 -23.07 -27.37
CA PRO A 43 -12.08 -24.53 -27.20
C PRO A 43 -12.79 -25.07 -25.95
N ASP A 44 -13.34 -24.20 -25.10
CA ASP A 44 -13.96 -24.50 -23.80
C ASP A 44 -15.49 -24.26 -23.80
N GLY A 45 -16.14 -24.32 -22.64
CA GLY A 45 -17.59 -24.13 -22.49
C GLY A 45 -18.11 -22.71 -22.75
N SER A 46 -17.24 -21.73 -23.09
CA SER A 46 -17.61 -20.31 -23.25
C SER A 46 -18.74 -20.08 -24.25
N ALA A 47 -18.74 -20.81 -25.37
CA ALA A 47 -19.75 -20.67 -26.41
C ALA A 47 -21.14 -21.18 -26.00
N ALA A 48 -21.20 -22.11 -25.04
CA ALA A 48 -22.46 -22.61 -24.46
C ALA A 48 -23.02 -21.58 -23.48
N ILE A 49 -22.17 -21.04 -22.59
CA ILE A 49 -22.55 -19.97 -21.66
C ILE A 49 -23.11 -18.76 -22.44
N ALA A 50 -22.41 -18.28 -23.47
CA ALA A 50 -22.90 -17.15 -24.27
C ALA A 50 -24.25 -17.44 -24.97
N ALA A 51 -24.51 -18.69 -25.36
CA ALA A 51 -25.79 -19.08 -25.96
C ALA A 51 -26.94 -19.03 -24.94
N GLU A 52 -26.70 -19.39 -23.68
CA GLU A 52 -27.69 -19.30 -22.60
C GLU A 52 -28.12 -17.84 -22.35
N TYR A 53 -27.16 -16.91 -22.35
CA TYR A 53 -27.46 -15.48 -22.18
C TYR A 53 -28.24 -14.91 -23.37
N ALA A 54 -27.88 -15.29 -24.60
CA ALA A 54 -28.63 -14.90 -25.79
C ALA A 54 -30.07 -15.46 -25.80
N ALA A 55 -30.30 -16.63 -25.20
CA ALA A 55 -31.62 -17.22 -25.07
C ALA A 55 -32.47 -16.55 -23.98
N ARG A 56 -31.86 -16.09 -22.88
CA ARG A 56 -32.56 -15.51 -21.72
C ARG A 56 -32.85 -14.01 -21.86
N ASP A 57 -31.97 -13.27 -22.53
CA ASP A 57 -32.10 -11.82 -22.70
C ASP A 57 -31.85 -11.42 -24.17
N SER A 58 -32.91 -10.91 -24.80
CA SER A 58 -32.89 -10.46 -26.21
C SER A 58 -31.88 -9.36 -26.55
N ARG A 59 -31.31 -8.68 -25.54
CA ARG A 59 -30.22 -7.72 -25.73
C ARG A 59 -28.91 -8.41 -26.14
N PHE A 60 -28.73 -9.68 -25.80
CA PHE A 60 -27.51 -10.45 -26.03
C PHE A 60 -27.58 -11.21 -27.36
N LYS A 61 -26.52 -11.09 -28.16
CA LYS A 61 -26.42 -11.70 -29.49
C LYS A 61 -25.09 -12.44 -29.61
N LEU A 62 -25.15 -13.76 -29.78
CA LEU A 62 -23.98 -14.60 -30.03
C LEU A 62 -23.60 -14.57 -31.51
N ILE A 63 -22.33 -14.27 -31.79
CA ILE A 63 -21.71 -14.31 -33.10
C ILE A 63 -20.55 -15.29 -33.01
N ARG A 64 -20.52 -16.31 -33.87
CA ARG A 64 -19.42 -17.29 -33.93
C ARG A 64 -18.56 -17.05 -35.16
N LYS A 65 -17.25 -17.15 -34.99
CA LYS A 65 -16.25 -17.09 -36.07
C LYS A 65 -15.09 -18.05 -35.79
N GLU A 66 -14.27 -18.30 -36.80
CA GLU A 66 -12.97 -18.97 -36.62
C GLU A 66 -11.99 -18.03 -35.91
N ASN A 67 -11.05 -18.56 -35.13
CA ASN A 67 -10.09 -17.77 -34.37
C ASN A 67 -9.25 -16.85 -35.28
N GLY A 68 -9.35 -15.54 -35.05
CA GLY A 68 -8.56 -14.51 -35.74
C GLY A 68 -7.84 -13.55 -34.79
N GLY A 69 -7.93 -13.78 -33.49
CA GLY A 69 -7.39 -12.92 -32.44
C GLY A 69 -8.32 -11.76 -32.05
N LEU A 70 -7.94 -11.11 -30.94
CA LEU A 70 -8.75 -10.10 -30.25
C LEU A 70 -9.18 -8.93 -31.15
N GLY A 71 -8.27 -8.39 -31.96
CA GLY A 71 -8.57 -7.30 -32.90
C GLY A 71 -9.61 -7.70 -33.95
N ALA A 72 -9.48 -8.90 -34.53
CA ALA A 72 -10.42 -9.42 -35.52
C ALA A 72 -11.82 -9.67 -34.92
N ALA A 73 -11.87 -10.17 -33.68
CA ALA A 73 -13.14 -10.35 -32.96
C ALA A 73 -13.84 -9.00 -32.70
N ARG A 74 -13.09 -7.97 -32.26
CA ARG A 74 -13.63 -6.61 -32.08
C ARG A 74 -14.15 -6.01 -33.38
N ASN A 75 -13.38 -6.12 -34.47
CA ASN A 75 -13.80 -5.66 -35.81
C ASN A 75 -15.07 -6.38 -36.30
N THR A 76 -15.17 -7.70 -36.05
CA THR A 76 -16.37 -8.49 -36.38
C THR A 76 -17.59 -7.97 -35.62
N GLY A 77 -17.44 -7.68 -34.33
CA GLY A 77 -18.50 -7.07 -33.52
C GLY A 77 -18.95 -5.71 -34.06
N ILE A 78 -18.01 -4.84 -34.42
CA ILE A 78 -18.29 -3.52 -35.02
C ILE A 78 -19.13 -3.68 -36.30
N GLY A 79 -18.75 -4.61 -37.17
CA GLY A 79 -19.49 -4.88 -38.41
C GLY A 79 -20.90 -5.47 -38.21
N ARG A 80 -21.25 -5.91 -37.00
CA ARG A 80 -22.56 -6.48 -36.65
C ARG A 80 -23.41 -5.58 -35.76
N MET A 81 -22.95 -4.35 -35.49
CA MET A 81 -23.71 -3.36 -34.74
C MET A 81 -25.04 -3.03 -35.42
N SER A 82 -26.05 -2.77 -34.60
CA SER A 82 -27.32 -2.22 -35.04
C SER A 82 -27.11 -0.90 -35.79
N PRO A 83 -27.78 -0.68 -36.93
CA PRO A 83 -27.63 0.55 -37.72
C PRO A 83 -28.16 1.80 -37.00
N VAL A 84 -29.00 1.63 -35.97
CA VAL A 84 -29.55 2.74 -35.18
C VAL A 84 -28.74 3.05 -33.91
N SER A 85 -27.71 2.26 -33.59
CA SER A 85 -26.84 2.55 -32.45
C SER A 85 -26.06 3.83 -32.65
N GLU A 86 -26.11 4.71 -31.66
CA GLU A 86 -25.40 6.00 -31.62
C GLU A 86 -23.98 5.85 -31.05
N PHE A 87 -23.77 4.84 -30.20
CA PHE A 87 -22.55 4.64 -29.44
C PHE A 87 -21.99 3.22 -29.55
N LEU A 88 -20.69 3.10 -29.28
CA LEU A 88 -19.91 1.85 -29.30
C LEU A 88 -19.04 1.74 -28.04
N ALA A 89 -19.03 0.56 -27.42
CA ALA A 89 -18.13 0.20 -26.32
C ALA A 89 -17.56 -1.21 -26.49
N PHE A 90 -16.48 -1.50 -25.78
CA PHE A 90 -15.80 -2.79 -25.77
C PHE A 90 -15.64 -3.29 -24.33
N VAL A 91 -15.75 -4.60 -24.11
CA VAL A 91 -15.53 -5.22 -22.79
C VAL A 91 -14.77 -6.52 -22.96
N ASP A 92 -13.68 -6.70 -22.21
CA ASP A 92 -12.97 -7.97 -22.22
C ASP A 92 -13.74 -9.00 -21.37
N SER A 93 -13.81 -10.25 -21.84
CA SER A 93 -14.75 -11.28 -21.36
C SER A 93 -14.49 -11.82 -19.95
N ASP A 94 -13.38 -11.44 -19.31
CA ASP A 94 -13.06 -11.76 -17.92
C ASP A 94 -13.28 -10.59 -16.93
N ASP A 95 -13.67 -9.43 -17.43
CA ASP A 95 -13.81 -8.20 -16.65
C ASP A 95 -15.27 -7.91 -16.25
N VAL A 96 -15.46 -6.98 -15.30
CA VAL A 96 -16.78 -6.65 -14.71
C VAL A 96 -17.11 -5.17 -14.86
N ILE A 97 -18.34 -4.85 -15.25
CA ILE A 97 -18.82 -3.48 -15.45
C ILE A 97 -19.79 -3.07 -14.32
N PRO A 98 -19.57 -1.92 -13.64
CA PRO A 98 -20.50 -1.39 -12.64
C PRO A 98 -21.87 -1.04 -13.26
N PRO A 99 -23.00 -1.14 -12.53
CA PRO A 99 -24.36 -1.06 -13.10
C PRO A 99 -24.67 0.27 -13.79
N ASP A 100 -24.12 1.37 -13.28
CA ASP A 100 -24.36 2.73 -13.79
C ASP A 100 -23.33 3.21 -14.81
N ALA A 101 -22.31 2.40 -15.14
CA ALA A 101 -21.18 2.85 -15.94
C ALA A 101 -21.62 3.42 -17.30
N TYR A 102 -22.41 2.67 -18.08
CA TYR A 102 -22.83 3.14 -19.40
C TYR A 102 -23.87 4.26 -19.35
N ARG A 103 -24.77 4.25 -18.36
CA ARG A 103 -25.72 5.35 -18.16
C ARG A 103 -24.95 6.66 -17.93
N LEU A 104 -23.96 6.66 -17.03
CA LEU A 104 -23.15 7.84 -16.72
C LEU A 104 -22.38 8.35 -17.94
N MET A 105 -21.72 7.44 -18.67
CA MET A 105 -20.89 7.80 -19.82
C MET A 105 -21.72 8.31 -21.00
N VAL A 106 -22.85 7.66 -21.31
CA VAL A 106 -23.76 8.09 -22.40
C VAL A 106 -24.43 9.42 -22.04
N THR A 107 -24.92 9.58 -20.80
CA THR A 107 -25.53 10.85 -20.36
C THR A 107 -24.54 12.01 -20.46
N SER A 108 -23.30 11.81 -20.01
CA SER A 108 -22.26 12.84 -20.14
C SER A 108 -22.04 13.23 -21.60
N LEU A 109 -21.97 12.24 -22.50
CA LEU A 109 -21.78 12.50 -23.93
C LEU A 109 -22.95 13.27 -24.54
N ASP A 110 -24.19 12.90 -24.19
CA ASP A 110 -25.40 13.58 -24.65
C ASP A 110 -25.41 15.05 -24.23
N GLU A 111 -25.01 15.35 -22.99
CA GLU A 111 -24.93 16.73 -22.47
C GLU A 111 -23.80 17.56 -23.10
N SER A 112 -22.64 16.94 -23.32
CA SER A 112 -21.40 17.63 -23.70
C SER A 112 -21.18 17.76 -25.20
N GLY A 113 -21.78 16.84 -25.97
CA GLY A 113 -21.49 16.65 -27.39
C GLY A 113 -20.09 16.12 -27.69
N SER A 114 -19.31 15.67 -26.69
CA SER A 114 -17.94 15.16 -26.89
C SER A 114 -17.91 13.90 -27.77
N ASP A 115 -16.76 13.61 -28.38
CA ASP A 115 -16.57 12.50 -29.30
C ASP A 115 -16.57 11.13 -28.61
N PHE A 116 -16.01 11.05 -27.41
CA PHE A 116 -16.05 9.85 -26.58
C PHE A 116 -15.82 10.17 -25.09
N CYS A 117 -16.22 9.24 -24.24
CA CYS A 117 -16.05 9.31 -22.80
C CYS A 117 -15.09 8.22 -22.33
N THR A 118 -14.18 8.56 -21.40
CA THR A 118 -13.32 7.59 -20.70
C THR A 118 -13.65 7.52 -19.22
N GLY A 119 -13.65 6.32 -18.65
CA GLY A 119 -13.97 6.11 -17.24
C GLY A 119 -12.84 5.45 -16.45
N ASN A 120 -12.93 5.54 -15.12
CA ASN A 120 -11.86 5.09 -14.24
C ASN A 120 -11.85 3.56 -14.06
N VAL A 121 -10.64 3.00 -13.91
CA VAL A 121 -10.39 1.54 -13.90
C VAL A 121 -9.83 1.07 -12.57
N PHE A 122 -10.39 -0.03 -12.05
CA PHE A 122 -9.95 -0.71 -10.83
C PHE A 122 -9.49 -2.12 -11.15
N HIS A 123 -8.47 -2.63 -10.47
CA HIS A 123 -8.19 -4.06 -10.46
C HIS A 123 -9.19 -4.79 -9.57
N LEU A 124 -9.50 -6.02 -9.94
CA LEU A 124 -10.30 -6.98 -9.20
C LEU A 124 -9.51 -8.30 -9.08
N ARG A 125 -9.39 -8.85 -7.88
CA ARG A 125 -8.76 -10.16 -7.63
C ARG A 125 -9.37 -10.79 -6.40
N GLY A 126 -10.11 -11.88 -6.57
CA GLY A 126 -10.97 -12.45 -5.54
C GLY A 126 -11.76 -11.33 -4.84
N GLU A 127 -11.73 -11.31 -3.52
CA GLU A 127 -12.45 -10.30 -2.72
C GLU A 127 -11.74 -8.92 -2.59
N LYS A 128 -10.86 -8.55 -3.52
CA LYS A 128 -10.14 -7.27 -3.45
C LYS A 128 -10.31 -6.46 -4.72
N SER A 129 -10.66 -5.19 -4.53
CA SER A 129 -10.61 -4.17 -5.57
C SER A 129 -9.73 -2.97 -5.17
N TRP A 130 -8.92 -2.47 -6.11
CA TRP A 130 -8.07 -1.30 -5.89
C TRP A 130 -7.80 -0.51 -7.18
N GLN A 131 -7.58 0.80 -7.05
CA GLN A 131 -7.26 1.69 -8.18
C GLN A 131 -6.04 1.18 -8.96
N VAL A 132 -6.20 1.04 -10.29
CA VAL A 132 -5.06 0.75 -11.17
C VAL A 132 -4.12 1.95 -11.19
N PRO A 133 -2.81 1.79 -10.90
CA PRO A 133 -1.87 2.91 -10.84
C PRO A 133 -1.78 3.73 -12.13
N LEU A 134 -1.89 3.07 -13.29
CA LEU A 134 -1.85 3.72 -14.60
C LEU A 134 -3.01 4.69 -14.75
N PHE A 135 -4.24 4.29 -14.41
CA PHE A 135 -5.47 5.07 -14.57
C PHE A 135 -5.78 6.02 -13.40
N LYS A 136 -4.86 6.18 -12.44
CA LYS A 136 -5.06 7.04 -11.27
C LYS A 136 -5.40 8.50 -11.62
N MET A 137 -4.98 8.98 -12.80
CA MET A 137 -5.34 10.32 -13.25
C MET A 137 -6.85 10.49 -13.49
N LEU A 138 -7.56 9.40 -13.82
CA LEU A 138 -9.01 9.40 -14.07
C LEU A 138 -9.80 9.45 -12.76
N SER A 139 -9.24 9.02 -11.63
CA SER A 139 -9.91 8.98 -10.31
C SER A 139 -10.31 10.33 -9.68
N GLY A 140 -10.16 11.42 -10.42
CA GLY A 140 -10.46 12.79 -10.03
C GLY A 140 -11.95 13.14 -10.14
N GLU A 141 -12.22 14.41 -10.44
CA GLU A 141 -13.56 14.90 -10.74
C GLU A 141 -13.92 14.56 -12.18
N ALA A 142 -15.21 14.33 -12.43
CA ALA A 142 -15.76 14.25 -13.78
C ALA A 142 -15.49 15.56 -14.52
N GLN A 143 -15.15 15.45 -15.81
CA GLN A 143 -14.82 16.60 -16.65
C GLN A 143 -15.46 16.38 -18.01
N GLN A 144 -16.28 17.34 -18.43
CA GLN A 144 -16.85 17.38 -19.77
C GLN A 144 -15.99 18.25 -20.68
N ARG A 145 -15.97 17.91 -21.96
CA ARG A 145 -15.32 18.66 -23.04
C ARG A 145 -13.84 19.02 -22.79
N THR A 146 -13.05 18.10 -22.22
CA THR A 146 -11.60 18.30 -22.09
C THR A 146 -10.86 17.69 -23.29
N HIS A 147 -9.54 17.82 -23.33
CA HIS A 147 -8.70 17.30 -24.40
C HIS A 147 -7.34 16.80 -23.90
N ILE A 148 -6.68 15.91 -24.65
CA ILE A 148 -5.36 15.36 -24.29
C ILE A 148 -4.28 16.45 -24.16
N SER A 149 -4.43 17.60 -24.82
CA SER A 149 -3.53 18.74 -24.69
C SER A 149 -3.67 19.47 -23.35
N GLU A 150 -4.87 19.51 -22.77
CA GLU A 150 -5.18 20.12 -21.47
C GLU A 150 -4.85 19.16 -20.32
N MET A 151 -5.08 17.86 -20.55
CA MET A 151 -4.73 16.78 -19.64
C MET A 151 -3.74 15.80 -20.29
N PRO A 152 -2.44 16.17 -20.46
CA PRO A 152 -1.43 15.31 -21.09
C PRO A 152 -1.25 13.94 -20.46
N LYS A 153 -1.75 13.74 -19.23
CA LYS A 153 -1.74 12.44 -18.57
C LYS A 153 -2.54 11.38 -19.32
N LEU A 154 -3.55 11.75 -20.11
CA LEU A 154 -4.42 10.85 -20.86
C LEU A 154 -3.70 9.94 -21.85
N VAL A 155 -2.50 10.28 -22.34
CA VAL A 155 -1.68 9.37 -23.16
C VAL A 155 -1.27 8.04 -22.46
N ALA A 156 -1.46 7.94 -21.14
CA ALA A 156 -1.31 6.67 -20.42
C ALA A 156 -2.57 5.81 -20.46
N ASP A 157 -3.73 6.39 -20.79
CA ASP A 157 -4.96 5.68 -21.04
C ASP A 157 -4.94 5.18 -22.49
N ARG A 158 -4.66 3.89 -22.66
CA ARG A 158 -4.38 3.27 -23.96
C ARG A 158 -5.26 2.06 -24.27
N ILE A 159 -6.27 1.80 -23.44
CA ILE A 159 -7.15 0.64 -23.59
C ILE A 159 -8.47 1.09 -24.21
N ALA A 160 -9.13 0.26 -25.01
CA ALA A 160 -10.44 0.59 -25.58
C ALA A 160 -11.59 0.31 -24.60
N CYS A 161 -11.42 -0.64 -23.68
CA CYS A 161 -12.50 -1.22 -22.87
C CYS A 161 -13.11 -0.28 -21.81
N ASN A 162 -12.40 0.77 -21.40
CA ASN A 162 -12.94 1.78 -20.46
C ASN A 162 -13.62 2.98 -21.14
N LYS A 163 -14.01 2.85 -22.42
CA LYS A 163 -14.52 3.96 -23.24
C LYS A 163 -15.88 3.67 -23.87
N VAL A 164 -16.62 4.75 -24.09
CA VAL A 164 -17.82 4.79 -24.94
C VAL A 164 -17.57 5.83 -26.03
N PHE A 165 -17.58 5.40 -27.29
CA PHE A 165 -17.34 6.24 -28.46
C PHE A 165 -18.65 6.61 -29.15
N ARG A 166 -18.75 7.84 -29.67
CA ARG A 166 -19.77 8.16 -30.67
C ARG A 166 -19.46 7.42 -31.96
N ARG A 167 -20.46 6.75 -32.51
CA ARG A 167 -20.35 6.03 -33.78
C ARG A 167 -19.90 6.93 -34.92
N THR A 168 -20.49 8.13 -35.02
CA THR A 168 -20.17 9.09 -36.08
C THR A 168 -18.70 9.54 -36.03
N PHE A 169 -18.13 9.69 -34.83
CA PHE A 169 -16.70 9.95 -34.66
C PHE A 169 -15.85 8.76 -35.09
N TRP A 170 -16.27 7.54 -34.71
CA TRP A 170 -15.59 6.31 -35.09
C TRP A 170 -15.51 6.11 -36.61
N GLU A 171 -16.65 6.29 -37.29
CA GLU A 171 -16.78 6.16 -38.74
C GLU A 171 -16.06 7.29 -39.50
N LYS A 172 -16.11 8.53 -38.99
CA LYS A 172 -15.45 9.70 -39.61
C LYS A 172 -13.94 9.50 -39.81
N TYR A 173 -13.29 8.83 -38.86
CA TYR A 173 -11.83 8.62 -38.88
C TYR A 173 -11.43 7.19 -39.25
N ASP A 174 -12.39 6.36 -39.68
CA ASP A 174 -12.21 4.98 -40.12
C ASP A 174 -11.37 4.14 -39.15
N PHE A 175 -11.74 4.19 -37.86
CA PHE A 175 -11.02 3.41 -36.85
C PHE A 175 -11.30 1.91 -37.01
N SER A 176 -10.24 1.11 -36.99
CA SER A 176 -10.28 -0.35 -36.96
C SER A 176 -9.10 -0.87 -36.15
N PHE A 177 -9.30 -2.00 -35.46
CA PHE A 177 -8.21 -2.62 -34.71
C PHE A 177 -7.29 -3.38 -35.68
N PRO A 178 -5.96 -3.19 -35.59
CA PRO A 178 -5.04 -3.94 -36.42
C PRO A 178 -5.06 -5.43 -36.04
N GLU A 179 -5.06 -6.29 -37.05
CA GLU A 179 -5.06 -7.75 -36.89
C GLU A 179 -3.62 -8.29 -36.83
N GLY A 180 -3.39 -9.33 -36.03
CA GLY A 180 -2.08 -10.00 -35.92
C GLY A 180 -1.00 -9.24 -35.13
N ILE A 181 -1.34 -8.17 -34.41
CA ILE A 181 -0.39 -7.36 -33.61
C ILE A 181 -0.74 -7.44 -32.12
N LEU A 182 0.29 -7.53 -31.26
CA LEU A 182 0.13 -7.39 -29.80
C LEU A 182 -0.02 -5.91 -29.41
N HIS A 183 -0.93 -5.60 -28.48
CA HIS A 183 -1.27 -4.23 -28.07
C HIS A 183 -2.02 -3.40 -29.15
N GLU A 184 -3.00 -4.03 -29.79
CA GLU A 184 -3.82 -3.46 -30.86
C GLU A 184 -4.64 -2.23 -30.45
N ASP A 185 -4.88 -2.02 -29.14
CA ASP A 185 -5.57 -0.82 -28.64
C ASP A 185 -4.76 0.47 -28.87
N ILE A 186 -3.43 0.43 -28.69
CA ILE A 186 -2.57 1.61 -28.72
C ILE A 186 -2.70 2.40 -30.05
N PRO A 187 -2.58 1.77 -31.23
CA PRO A 187 -2.69 2.45 -32.51
C PRO A 187 -4.10 2.94 -32.84
N VAL A 188 -5.12 2.64 -32.04
CA VAL A 188 -6.48 3.17 -32.21
C VAL A 188 -6.76 4.26 -31.18
N VAL A 189 -6.54 3.98 -29.90
CA VAL A 189 -6.95 4.83 -28.78
C VAL A 189 -6.14 6.12 -28.69
N LEU A 190 -4.82 6.07 -28.94
CA LEU A 190 -4.01 7.29 -28.90
C LEU A 190 -4.33 8.22 -30.07
N PRO A 191 -4.42 7.75 -31.33
CA PRO A 191 -4.94 8.57 -32.43
C PRO A 191 -6.34 9.12 -32.15
N ALA A 192 -7.26 8.32 -31.58
CA ALA A 192 -8.59 8.80 -31.19
C ALA A 192 -8.51 9.98 -30.20
N HIS A 193 -7.67 9.89 -29.16
CA HIS A 193 -7.47 11.00 -28.21
C HIS A 193 -6.95 12.29 -28.86
N TYR A 194 -6.06 12.20 -29.87
CA TYR A 194 -5.52 13.38 -30.55
C TYR A 194 -6.41 13.91 -31.68
N ARG A 195 -7.33 13.09 -32.21
CA ARG A 195 -8.28 13.48 -33.27
C ARG A 195 -9.61 13.98 -32.73
N ALA A 196 -9.98 13.62 -31.51
CA ALA A 196 -11.17 14.14 -30.85
C ALA A 196 -11.09 15.66 -30.71
N GLU A 197 -12.18 16.36 -31.00
CA GLU A 197 -12.35 17.76 -30.64
C GLU A 197 -12.42 17.90 -29.12
N ALA A 198 -13.16 17.00 -28.48
CA ALA A 198 -13.35 17.00 -27.04
C ALA A 198 -13.69 15.59 -26.52
N ILE A 199 -13.31 15.32 -25.27
CA ILE A 199 -13.62 14.07 -24.57
C ILE A 199 -14.22 14.35 -23.19
N ASP A 200 -14.94 13.37 -22.67
CA ASP A 200 -15.43 13.37 -21.29
C ASP A 200 -14.64 12.39 -20.41
N ILE A 201 -14.58 12.68 -19.12
CA ILE A 201 -13.93 11.83 -18.11
C ILE A 201 -14.93 11.58 -16.98
N ILE A 202 -15.12 10.31 -16.61
CA ILE A 202 -15.85 9.88 -15.40
C ILE A 202 -14.85 9.41 -14.33
N GLY A 203 -14.95 9.98 -13.13
CA GLY A 203 -14.05 9.70 -12.02
C GLY A 203 -14.46 8.53 -11.12
N GLU A 204 -15.71 8.10 -11.23
CA GLU A 204 -16.19 6.84 -10.64
C GLU A 204 -15.62 5.63 -11.38
N PRO A 205 -15.41 4.49 -10.70
CA PRO A 205 -15.07 3.26 -11.40
C PRO A 205 -16.16 2.95 -12.42
N THR A 206 -15.78 2.77 -13.68
CA THR A 206 -16.65 2.31 -14.77
C THR A 206 -16.22 0.95 -15.32
N TYR A 207 -15.09 0.42 -14.83
CA TYR A 207 -14.50 -0.82 -15.31
C TYR A 207 -13.67 -1.51 -14.22
N PHE A 208 -13.93 -2.79 -13.96
CA PHE A 208 -13.14 -3.63 -13.06
C PHE A 208 -12.36 -4.67 -13.86
N TRP A 209 -11.05 -4.44 -13.95
CA TRP A 209 -10.07 -5.31 -14.60
C TRP A 209 -9.68 -6.47 -13.69
N ARG A 210 -10.12 -7.69 -14.03
CA ARG A 210 -9.82 -8.92 -13.31
C ARG A 210 -8.37 -9.36 -13.51
N LEU A 211 -7.75 -9.81 -12.41
CA LEU A 211 -6.47 -10.51 -12.40
C LEU A 211 -6.73 -11.98 -12.09
N ARG A 212 -6.57 -12.87 -13.08
CA ARG A 212 -6.81 -14.32 -12.99
C ARG A 212 -5.98 -14.98 -11.88
N GLU A 213 -6.55 -15.97 -11.20
CA GLU A 213 -5.87 -16.73 -10.15
C GLU A 213 -5.12 -17.92 -10.78
N GLY A 214 -3.91 -18.24 -10.29
CA GLY A 214 -3.14 -19.39 -10.79
C GLY A 214 -2.30 -19.16 -12.05
N GLU A 215 -2.63 -18.19 -12.91
CA GLU A 215 -1.74 -17.81 -14.02
C GLU A 215 -0.59 -16.92 -13.53
N ALA A 216 0.50 -17.58 -13.14
CA ALA A 216 1.85 -17.02 -13.21
C ALA A 216 2.35 -16.93 -14.67
N ALA A 217 1.47 -16.81 -15.66
CA ALA A 217 1.87 -16.44 -17.00
C ALA A 217 2.28 -14.96 -16.94
N PRO A 218 3.56 -14.62 -17.12
CA PRO A 218 3.97 -13.24 -17.06
C PRO A 218 3.19 -12.47 -18.13
N SER A 219 2.37 -11.50 -17.72
CA SER A 219 1.79 -10.52 -18.64
C SER A 219 2.89 -10.06 -19.60
N ILE A 220 2.58 -9.68 -20.84
CA ILE A 220 3.58 -9.15 -21.80
C ILE A 220 4.49 -8.07 -21.14
N THR A 221 3.97 -7.36 -20.12
CA THR A 221 4.74 -6.41 -19.31
C THR A 221 5.74 -7.00 -18.32
N GLN A 222 5.90 -8.32 -18.17
CA GLN A 222 6.86 -8.99 -17.29
C GLN A 222 8.00 -9.66 -18.09
N ARG A 223 7.82 -9.90 -19.40
CA ARG A 223 8.86 -10.32 -20.37
C ARG A 223 9.83 -9.18 -20.75
N ARG A 224 10.16 -8.29 -19.80
CA ARG A 224 10.93 -7.05 -20.05
C ARG A 224 12.40 -7.30 -20.39
N LYS A 225 12.89 -8.52 -20.19
CA LYS A 225 14.27 -8.94 -20.45
C LYS A 225 14.45 -9.61 -21.82
N GLU A 226 13.36 -9.83 -22.56
CA GLU A 226 13.42 -10.44 -23.89
C GLU A 226 13.77 -9.38 -24.95
N PRO A 227 14.72 -9.65 -25.86
CA PRO A 227 15.07 -8.74 -26.95
C PRO A 227 13.86 -8.34 -27.82
N GLN A 228 12.92 -9.27 -28.04
CA GLN A 228 11.73 -8.98 -28.85
C GLN A 228 10.80 -7.96 -28.16
N ALA A 229 10.65 -8.03 -26.84
CA ALA A 229 9.75 -7.14 -26.10
C ALA A 229 10.14 -5.66 -26.21
N ILE A 230 11.45 -5.35 -26.26
CA ILE A 230 11.91 -3.97 -26.48
C ILE A 230 11.72 -3.54 -27.95
N ARG A 231 11.94 -4.44 -28.92
CA ARG A 231 11.68 -4.17 -30.34
C ARG A 231 10.20 -3.83 -30.58
N ASP A 232 9.30 -4.66 -30.06
CA ASP A 232 7.84 -4.46 -30.16
C ASP A 232 7.40 -3.17 -29.47
N ARG A 233 7.94 -2.89 -28.27
CA ARG A 233 7.62 -1.64 -27.56
C ARG A 233 8.06 -0.41 -28.33
N VAL A 234 9.29 -0.42 -28.86
CA VAL A 234 9.79 0.70 -29.67
C VAL A 234 8.95 0.87 -30.92
N ALA A 235 8.62 -0.21 -31.63
CA ALA A 235 7.75 -0.16 -32.81
C ALA A 235 6.40 0.50 -32.48
N ALA A 236 5.72 0.06 -31.42
CA ALA A 236 4.43 0.62 -31.02
C ALA A 236 4.48 2.11 -30.67
N VAL A 237 5.52 2.57 -29.95
CA VAL A 237 5.64 4.01 -29.63
C VAL A 237 6.08 4.84 -30.83
N SER A 238 6.88 4.28 -31.74
CA SER A 238 7.27 4.91 -33.00
C SER A 238 6.06 5.15 -33.89
N MET A 239 5.16 4.17 -34.05
CA MET A 239 3.94 4.32 -34.86
C MET A 239 3.11 5.55 -34.46
N VAL A 240 2.97 5.79 -33.14
CA VAL A 240 2.23 6.96 -32.64
C VAL A 240 3.03 8.26 -32.85
N SER A 241 4.36 8.23 -32.68
CA SER A 241 5.21 9.40 -32.92
C SER A 241 5.21 9.80 -34.41
N GLU A 242 5.24 8.81 -35.31
CA GLU A 242 5.14 8.96 -36.76
C GLU A 242 3.75 9.46 -37.17
N PHE A 243 2.69 8.90 -36.60
CA PHE A 243 1.32 9.39 -36.79
C PHE A 243 1.21 10.89 -36.46
N LEU A 244 1.74 11.31 -35.30
CA LEU A 244 1.74 12.71 -34.88
C LEU A 244 2.60 13.59 -35.79
N ALA A 245 3.71 13.07 -36.31
CA ALA A 245 4.57 13.77 -37.25
C ALA A 245 3.90 14.00 -38.62
N ALA A 246 3.06 13.05 -39.05
CA ALA A 246 2.38 13.09 -40.34
C ALA A 246 1.16 14.04 -40.35
N GLN A 247 0.66 14.48 -39.19
CA GLN A 247 -0.48 15.39 -39.12
C GLN A 247 -0.07 16.84 -39.42
N PRO A 248 -0.88 17.59 -40.20
CA PRO A 248 -0.63 19.00 -40.46
C PRO A 248 -0.92 19.87 -39.23
N GLY A 249 -0.21 21.00 -39.10
CA GLY A 249 -0.48 22.03 -38.10
C GLY A 249 0.55 22.11 -36.95
N PRO A 250 0.77 23.32 -36.39
CA PRO A 250 1.78 23.53 -35.35
C PRO A 250 1.46 22.81 -34.02
N GLU A 251 0.19 22.55 -33.74
CA GLU A 251 -0.27 21.81 -32.56
C GLU A 251 0.21 20.36 -32.53
N PHE A 252 0.18 19.65 -33.67
CA PHE A 252 0.64 18.27 -33.76
C PHE A 252 2.15 18.13 -33.59
N ALA A 253 2.92 19.13 -34.03
CA ALA A 253 4.36 19.20 -33.71
C ALA A 253 4.60 19.36 -32.20
N GLU A 254 3.78 20.14 -31.49
CA GLU A 254 3.84 20.25 -30.04
C GLU A 254 3.40 18.95 -29.35
N TYR A 255 2.35 18.29 -29.85
CA TYR A 255 1.88 16.99 -29.37
C TYR A 255 2.94 15.92 -29.51
N LYS A 256 3.58 15.80 -30.67
CA LYS A 256 4.72 14.90 -30.89
C LYS A 256 5.83 15.17 -29.87
N ARG A 257 6.23 16.43 -29.69
CA ARG A 257 7.28 16.79 -28.72
C ARG A 257 6.93 16.40 -27.28
N LYS A 258 5.67 16.59 -26.85
CA LYS A 258 5.19 16.19 -25.52
C LYS A 258 5.11 14.66 -25.39
N TYR A 259 4.67 13.98 -26.44
CA TYR A 259 4.60 12.53 -26.53
C TYR A 259 6.00 11.91 -26.40
N ASP A 260 6.95 12.32 -27.22
CA ASP A 260 8.34 11.82 -27.22
C ASP A 260 9.03 12.06 -25.86
N ASN A 261 8.80 13.22 -25.23
CA ASN A 261 9.29 13.46 -23.87
C ASN A 261 8.79 12.41 -22.88
N ARG A 262 7.53 11.98 -23.02
CA ARG A 262 6.94 10.99 -22.13
C ARG A 262 7.43 9.58 -22.42
N VAL A 263 7.58 9.21 -23.69
CA VAL A 263 8.13 7.90 -24.09
C VAL A 263 9.49 7.67 -23.43
N LEU A 264 10.36 8.68 -23.39
CA LEU A 264 11.66 8.61 -22.71
C LEU A 264 11.58 8.59 -21.17
N ARG A 265 10.52 9.14 -20.59
CA ARG A 265 10.36 9.26 -19.13
C ARG A 265 9.65 8.07 -18.50
N ASP A 266 8.74 7.46 -19.24
CA ASP A 266 7.79 6.48 -18.73
C ASP A 266 7.95 5.15 -19.48
N ASP A 267 7.71 5.10 -20.79
CA ASP A 267 7.67 3.86 -21.59
C ASP A 267 9.02 3.13 -21.69
N LEU A 268 9.99 3.72 -22.38
CA LEU A 268 11.28 3.07 -22.61
C LEU A 268 12.13 3.03 -21.34
N ARG A 269 11.78 3.86 -20.35
CA ARG A 269 12.38 3.80 -19.02
C ARG A 269 12.12 2.46 -18.31
N LEU A 270 11.01 1.77 -18.61
CA LEU A 270 10.72 0.45 -18.04
C LEU A 270 11.80 -0.57 -18.40
N PHE A 271 12.26 -0.53 -19.66
CA PHE A 271 13.32 -1.40 -20.18
C PHE A 271 14.71 -0.93 -19.74
N LEU A 272 14.93 0.39 -19.68
CA LEU A 272 16.16 0.97 -19.15
C LEU A 272 16.45 0.50 -17.71
N ARG A 273 15.40 0.32 -16.89
CA ARG A 273 15.54 -0.13 -15.50
C ARG A 273 15.98 -1.57 -15.35
N VAL A 274 15.77 -2.45 -16.34
CA VAL A 274 16.13 -3.88 -16.24
C VAL A 274 17.51 -4.19 -16.81
N LEU A 275 18.18 -3.23 -17.45
CA LEU A 275 19.52 -3.40 -18.03
C LEU A 275 20.54 -4.08 -17.09
N PRO A 276 20.64 -3.76 -15.79
CA PRO A 276 21.61 -4.42 -14.90
C PRO A 276 21.41 -5.93 -14.73
N GLU A 277 20.23 -6.46 -15.09
CA GLU A 277 19.85 -7.86 -14.93
C GLU A 277 19.62 -8.58 -16.28
N ALA A 278 19.84 -7.88 -17.40
CA ALA A 278 19.64 -8.42 -18.74
C ALA A 278 20.98 -8.88 -19.34
N ASP A 279 20.91 -9.78 -20.31
CA ASP A 279 22.08 -10.31 -21.01
C ASP A 279 22.58 -9.39 -22.13
N ALA A 280 23.69 -9.79 -22.76
CA ALA A 280 24.32 -9.02 -23.83
C ALA A 280 23.43 -8.91 -25.09
N GLU A 281 22.61 -9.92 -25.37
CA GLU A 281 21.70 -9.92 -26.52
C GLU A 281 20.61 -8.85 -26.34
N PHE A 282 20.01 -8.79 -25.16
CA PHE A 282 19.07 -7.75 -24.80
C PHE A 282 19.72 -6.36 -24.79
N HIS A 283 20.95 -6.23 -24.28
CA HIS A 283 21.68 -4.95 -24.29
C HIS A 283 21.87 -4.43 -25.72
N ALA A 284 22.25 -5.31 -26.66
CA ALA A 284 22.39 -4.96 -28.07
C ALA A 284 21.05 -4.54 -28.68
N ALA A 285 20.00 -5.35 -28.50
CA ALA A 285 18.65 -5.04 -29.00
C ALA A 285 18.10 -3.72 -28.41
N PHE A 286 18.34 -3.46 -27.13
CA PHE A 286 17.96 -2.23 -26.45
C PHE A 286 18.68 -1.01 -27.06
N LEU A 287 20.01 -1.07 -27.21
CA LEU A 287 20.77 0.03 -27.81
C LEU A 287 20.33 0.30 -29.25
N GLU A 288 20.16 -0.74 -30.05
CA GLU A 288 19.71 -0.64 -31.45
C GLU A 288 18.31 -0.01 -31.56
N ALA A 289 17.32 -0.58 -30.86
CA ALA A 289 15.94 -0.13 -30.95
C ALA A 289 15.77 1.29 -30.38
N THR A 290 16.35 1.57 -29.21
CA THR A 290 16.18 2.90 -28.59
C THR A 290 16.97 4.00 -29.30
N ASN A 291 18.15 3.72 -29.87
CA ASN A 291 18.85 4.73 -30.69
C ASN A 291 18.08 5.05 -31.97
N ARG A 292 17.50 4.05 -32.65
CA ARG A 292 16.60 4.29 -33.79
C ARG A 292 15.46 5.24 -33.44
N TYR A 293 14.80 5.02 -32.30
CA TYR A 293 13.76 5.93 -31.84
C TYR A 293 14.32 7.32 -31.53
N LEU A 294 15.46 7.40 -30.83
CA LEU A 294 16.06 8.68 -30.48
C LEU A 294 16.52 9.48 -31.72
N ASP A 295 16.77 8.84 -32.88
CA ASP A 295 17.12 9.51 -34.14
C ASP A 295 15.93 10.29 -34.72
N THR A 296 14.70 9.92 -34.33
CA THR A 296 13.47 10.57 -34.78
C THR A 296 13.03 11.76 -33.91
N ILE A 297 13.77 12.07 -32.83
CA ILE A 297 13.37 13.09 -31.85
C ILE A 297 14.42 14.22 -31.73
N ASP A 298 13.96 15.44 -31.42
CA ASP A 298 14.84 16.59 -31.20
C ASP A 298 15.70 16.40 -29.93
N GLN A 299 17.01 16.58 -30.05
CA GLN A 299 17.98 16.53 -28.95
C GLN A 299 17.62 17.46 -27.77
N LYS A 300 16.92 18.57 -28.02
CA LYS A 300 16.41 19.48 -26.98
C LYS A 300 15.44 18.78 -26.02
N ILE A 301 14.74 17.73 -26.46
CA ILE A 301 13.86 16.91 -25.60
C ILE A 301 14.71 16.17 -24.56
N VAL A 302 15.79 15.51 -25.00
CA VAL A 302 16.74 14.80 -24.12
C VAL A 302 17.35 15.80 -23.12
N MET A 303 17.80 16.96 -23.59
CA MET A 303 18.39 17.99 -22.74
C MET A 303 17.40 18.65 -21.76
N ALA A 304 16.09 18.54 -22.01
CA ALA A 304 15.04 19.00 -21.11
C ALA A 304 14.63 17.95 -20.06
N LEU A 305 15.06 16.70 -20.20
CA LEU A 305 14.77 15.64 -19.23
C LEU A 305 15.37 15.95 -17.85
N PRO A 306 14.79 15.39 -16.76
CA PRO A 306 15.41 15.45 -15.45
C PRO A 306 16.84 14.91 -15.46
N ILE A 307 17.74 15.50 -14.68
CA ILE A 307 19.19 15.22 -14.75
C ILE A 307 19.55 13.72 -14.82
N SER A 308 18.94 12.89 -13.98
CA SER A 308 19.21 11.44 -13.94
C SER A 308 18.84 10.74 -15.24
N LEU A 309 17.69 11.09 -15.83
CA LEU A 309 17.24 10.50 -17.11
C LEU A 309 18.03 11.07 -18.29
N ARG A 310 18.34 12.37 -18.25
CA ARG A 310 19.16 13.02 -19.28
C ARG A 310 20.50 12.33 -19.41
N VAL A 311 21.20 12.11 -18.30
CA VAL A 311 22.51 11.43 -18.30
C VAL A 311 22.38 9.99 -18.80
N GLN A 312 21.35 9.25 -18.37
CA GLN A 312 21.09 7.89 -18.85
C GLN A 312 20.92 7.83 -20.38
N TRP A 313 20.05 8.67 -20.94
CA TRP A 313 19.84 8.70 -22.39
C TRP A 313 21.05 9.20 -23.18
N LEU A 314 21.88 10.07 -22.60
CA LEU A 314 23.16 10.45 -23.20
C LEU A 314 24.18 9.30 -23.20
N LEU A 315 24.21 8.45 -22.17
CA LEU A 315 25.05 7.25 -22.15
C LEU A 315 24.56 6.22 -23.17
N VAL A 316 23.23 6.03 -23.31
CA VAL A 316 22.62 5.22 -24.39
C VAL A 316 23.07 5.72 -25.77
N ARG A 317 23.02 7.04 -26.00
CA ARG A 317 23.48 7.66 -27.25
C ARG A 317 24.96 7.48 -27.54
N LYS A 318 25.79 7.43 -26.49
CA LYS A 318 27.24 7.20 -26.60
C LYS A 318 27.62 5.71 -26.59
N HIS A 319 26.64 4.80 -26.55
CA HIS A 319 26.84 3.35 -26.44
C HIS A 319 27.69 2.94 -25.21
N GLN A 320 27.60 3.69 -24.11
CA GLN A 320 28.36 3.49 -22.86
C GLN A 320 27.57 2.59 -21.90
N MET A 321 27.46 1.30 -22.22
CA MET A 321 26.59 0.37 -21.48
C MET A 321 27.10 0.07 -20.06
N ALA A 322 28.41 -0.13 -19.89
CA ALA A 322 28.99 -0.45 -18.58
C ALA A 322 28.74 0.67 -17.55
N GLU A 323 28.93 1.91 -17.97
CA GLU A 323 28.74 3.11 -17.16
C GLU A 323 27.26 3.38 -16.90
N LEU A 324 26.38 3.10 -17.88
CA LEU A 324 24.94 3.15 -17.69
C LEU A 324 24.47 2.15 -16.63
N ILE A 325 24.98 0.91 -16.67
CA ILE A 325 24.68 -0.12 -15.67
C ILE A 325 25.21 0.29 -14.29
N ALA A 326 26.44 0.79 -14.20
CA ALA A 326 27.02 1.28 -12.94
C ALA A 326 26.22 2.46 -12.36
N LEU A 327 25.79 3.40 -13.21
CA LEU A 327 24.92 4.51 -12.82
C LEU A 327 23.56 3.99 -12.32
N LEU A 328 22.94 3.03 -13.02
CA LEU A 328 21.66 2.44 -12.61
C LEU A 328 21.78 1.69 -11.28
N ALA A 329 22.86 0.96 -11.06
CA ALA A 329 23.14 0.30 -9.78
C ALA A 329 23.27 1.32 -8.64
N SER A 330 24.02 2.41 -8.83
CA SER A 330 24.12 3.49 -7.83
C SER A 330 22.77 4.12 -7.49
N GLN A 331 21.90 4.30 -8.49
CA GLN A 331 20.55 4.83 -8.28
C GLN A 331 19.63 3.84 -7.57
N ARG A 332 19.76 2.53 -7.83
CA ARG A 332 19.05 1.47 -7.07
C ARG A 332 19.44 1.50 -5.59
N ARG A 333 20.73 1.70 -5.29
CA ARG A 333 21.25 1.92 -3.91
C ARG A 333 20.89 3.28 -3.31
N LYS A 334 20.27 4.17 -4.10
CA LYS A 334 19.91 5.55 -3.74
C LYS A 334 21.12 6.35 -3.28
N ASP A 335 22.24 6.16 -3.97
CA ASP A 335 23.45 6.92 -3.71
C ASP A 335 23.17 8.42 -3.95
N PRO A 336 23.64 9.32 -3.08
CA PRO A 336 23.32 10.74 -3.16
C PRO A 336 23.98 11.37 -4.38
N ILE A 337 23.21 12.14 -5.15
CA ILE A 337 23.76 13.00 -6.21
C ILE A 337 24.42 14.20 -5.54
N GLU A 338 25.70 14.43 -5.82
CA GLU A 338 26.42 15.59 -5.33
C GLU A 338 26.01 16.84 -6.09
N VAL A 339 25.81 17.94 -5.37
CA VAL A 339 25.42 19.23 -5.97
C VAL A 339 26.47 20.28 -5.65
N THR A 340 27.12 20.79 -6.69
CA THR A 340 28.19 21.80 -6.58
C THR A 340 27.81 23.10 -7.27
N GLY A 341 28.57 24.17 -6.99
CA GLY A 341 28.40 25.50 -7.60
C GLY A 341 27.55 26.48 -6.78
N THR A 342 27.71 27.77 -7.03
CA THR A 342 27.07 28.87 -6.26
C THR A 342 25.79 29.35 -6.92
N PHE A 343 25.88 29.93 -8.13
CA PHE A 343 24.73 30.48 -8.88
C PHE A 343 24.11 29.50 -9.87
N ARG A 344 24.95 28.66 -10.50
CA ARG A 344 24.53 27.54 -11.34
C ARG A 344 24.93 26.26 -10.64
N LYS A 345 24.01 25.31 -10.58
CA LYS A 345 24.20 24.05 -9.87
C LYS A 345 24.50 22.92 -10.85
N TYR A 346 25.46 22.07 -10.50
CA TYR A 346 25.88 20.93 -11.30
C TYR A 346 25.78 19.64 -10.50
N ALA A 347 25.40 18.55 -11.16
CA ALA A 347 25.30 17.22 -10.58
C ALA A 347 26.61 16.44 -10.77
N GLY A 348 27.13 15.87 -9.68
CA GLY A 348 28.20 14.87 -9.69
C GLY A 348 27.64 13.45 -9.55
N PHE A 349 28.25 12.51 -10.27
CA PHE A 349 27.87 11.10 -10.28
C PHE A 349 29.12 10.24 -10.04
N ALA A 350 29.24 9.69 -8.83
CA ALA A 350 30.42 8.92 -8.43
C ALA A 350 30.84 7.82 -9.42
N PRO A 351 29.93 7.01 -10.01
CA PRO A 351 30.33 5.99 -11.00
C PRO A 351 30.95 6.57 -12.28
N LEU A 352 30.51 7.76 -12.71
CA LEU A 352 31.01 8.40 -13.93
C LEU A 352 32.36 9.09 -13.69
N GLU A 353 32.51 9.69 -12.51
CA GLU A 353 33.77 10.28 -12.06
C GLU A 353 34.85 9.20 -11.91
N ALA A 354 34.50 8.05 -11.32
CA ALA A 354 35.41 6.91 -11.20
C ALA A 354 35.82 6.31 -12.56
N ALA A 355 34.93 6.35 -13.55
CA ALA A 355 35.21 5.87 -14.91
C ALA A 355 35.88 6.94 -15.81
N GLY A 356 36.14 8.15 -15.30
CA GLY A 356 36.73 9.24 -16.09
C GLY A 356 35.85 9.76 -17.23
N ILE A 357 34.54 9.53 -17.18
CA ILE A 357 33.62 9.98 -18.25
C ILE A 357 33.32 11.46 -18.12
N GLU A 358 33.76 12.24 -19.10
CA GLU A 358 33.41 13.65 -19.19
C GLU A 358 32.11 13.88 -19.97
N LEU A 359 31.14 14.50 -19.29
CA LEU A 359 29.91 15.01 -19.91
C LEU A 359 29.96 16.54 -19.99
N PRO A 360 29.39 17.16 -21.05
CA PRO A 360 29.35 18.61 -21.15
C PRO A 360 28.71 19.26 -19.93
N LYS A 361 29.25 20.39 -19.44
CA LYS A 361 28.69 21.12 -18.28
C LYS A 361 27.19 21.45 -18.44
N ALA A 362 26.73 21.67 -19.67
CA ALA A 362 25.31 21.89 -19.98
C ALA A 362 24.44 20.65 -19.69
N ALA A 363 24.96 19.43 -19.92
CA ALA A 363 24.28 18.19 -19.61
C ALA A 363 24.16 17.98 -18.09
N LEU A 364 25.19 18.36 -17.32
CA LEU A 364 25.26 18.21 -15.86
C LEU A 364 24.47 19.28 -15.07
N ARG A 365 23.84 20.26 -15.74
CA ARG A 365 23.10 21.34 -15.07
C ARG A 365 21.84 20.80 -14.38
N ILE A 366 21.75 21.01 -13.06
CA ILE A 366 20.67 20.48 -12.19
C ILE A 366 19.69 21.55 -11.68
N ASP A 367 19.91 22.84 -11.93
CA ASP A 367 19.09 23.92 -11.34
C ASP A 367 17.58 23.69 -11.44
N LYS A 368 17.10 23.22 -12.60
CA LYS A 368 15.67 22.96 -12.85
C LYS A 368 15.11 21.76 -12.08
N ASP A 369 15.97 20.85 -11.65
CA ASP A 369 15.61 19.64 -10.90
C ASP A 369 15.56 19.87 -9.38
N LEU A 370 16.17 20.96 -8.90
CA LEU A 370 16.16 21.36 -7.49
C LEU A 370 14.79 21.98 -7.13
N ALA A 371 13.80 21.11 -6.95
CA ALA A 371 12.42 21.48 -6.67
C ALA A 371 12.22 21.86 -5.19
N LEU A 372 11.41 22.89 -4.96
CA LEU A 372 10.91 23.23 -3.62
C LEU A 372 9.82 22.25 -3.19
N LYS A 373 10.05 21.56 -2.07
CA LYS A 373 9.01 20.85 -1.32
C LYS A 373 8.43 21.81 -0.30
N ALA A 374 7.11 21.85 -0.18
CA ALA A 374 6.40 22.78 0.71
C ALA A 374 5.16 22.12 1.36
N PRO A 375 5.32 20.95 2.02
CA PRO A 375 4.18 20.32 2.69
C PRO A 375 3.68 21.15 3.87
N LEU A 376 2.36 21.24 3.99
CA LEU A 376 1.64 21.79 5.13
C LEU A 376 1.48 20.70 6.20
N ARG A 377 1.70 21.08 7.46
CA ARG A 377 1.62 20.18 8.62
C ARG A 377 0.38 20.43 9.45
N SER A 378 0.04 21.69 9.70
CA SER A 378 -1.17 22.06 10.44
C SER A 378 -1.71 23.43 10.01
N VAL A 379 -3.00 23.60 10.28
CA VAL A 379 -3.76 24.84 10.10
C VAL A 379 -4.68 24.95 11.30
N GLU A 380 -4.39 25.89 12.18
CA GLU A 380 -5.02 26.01 13.49
C GLU A 380 -5.52 27.44 13.71
N TRP A 381 -6.51 27.59 14.59
CA TRP A 381 -7.03 28.90 14.99
C TRP A 381 -6.71 29.14 16.45
N HIS A 382 -5.96 30.21 16.74
CA HIS A 382 -5.63 30.66 18.10
C HIS A 382 -6.07 32.11 18.24
N ASP A 383 -6.95 32.38 19.21
CA ASP A 383 -7.46 33.73 19.51
C ASP A 383 -7.95 34.49 18.27
N GLY A 384 -8.71 33.82 17.40
CA GLY A 384 -9.25 34.39 16.16
C GLY A 384 -8.22 34.61 15.03
N LYS A 385 -6.97 34.18 15.21
CA LYS A 385 -5.91 34.24 14.20
C LYS A 385 -5.59 32.87 13.63
N LEU A 386 -5.28 32.83 12.34
CA LEU A 386 -4.97 31.60 11.62
C LEU A 386 -3.47 31.30 11.72
N VAL A 387 -3.09 30.21 12.38
CA VAL A 387 -1.72 29.72 12.47
C VAL A 387 -1.48 28.65 11.41
N LEU A 388 -0.54 28.92 10.51
CA LEU A 388 -0.10 28.00 9.47
C LEU A 388 1.28 27.46 9.82
N SER A 389 1.43 26.13 9.83
CA SER A 389 2.75 25.50 9.99
C SER A 389 3.00 24.43 8.93
N GLY A 390 4.24 24.33 8.47
CA GLY A 390 4.65 23.36 7.47
C GLY A 390 6.16 23.17 7.44
N ASP A 391 6.62 22.47 6.41
CA ASP A 391 8.03 22.40 6.04
C ASP A 391 8.21 23.04 4.67
N ALA A 392 9.40 23.59 4.40
CA ALA A 392 9.77 24.05 3.08
C ALA A 392 11.27 23.94 2.85
N TRP A 393 11.69 23.11 1.88
CA TRP A 393 13.09 22.90 1.54
C TRP A 393 13.32 22.71 0.04
N ILE A 394 14.49 23.12 -0.44
CA ILE A 394 14.94 22.84 -1.80
C ILE A 394 15.61 21.47 -1.78
N ASP A 395 15.12 20.54 -2.61
CA ASP A 395 15.70 19.19 -2.70
C ASP A 395 17.20 19.26 -3.01
N LYS A 396 18.01 18.47 -2.29
CA LYS A 396 19.47 18.40 -2.41
C LYS A 396 20.23 19.69 -2.02
N VAL A 397 19.67 20.47 -1.10
CA VAL A 397 20.33 21.67 -0.54
C VAL A 397 20.21 21.65 0.98
N ASP A 398 21.33 21.74 1.70
CA ASP A 398 21.35 21.70 3.16
C ASP A 398 20.63 22.88 3.83
N MET A 399 19.89 22.54 4.88
CA MET A 399 19.18 23.44 5.78
C MET A 399 19.45 23.05 7.24
N ALA A 400 20.74 22.88 7.57
CA ALA A 400 21.21 22.41 8.87
C ALA A 400 21.10 23.44 10.00
N SER A 401 20.89 24.73 9.70
CA SER A 401 20.83 25.80 10.71
C SER A 401 19.65 26.75 10.49
N LYS A 402 19.27 27.47 11.56
CA LYS A 402 18.22 28.49 11.52
C LYS A 402 18.44 29.57 10.45
N ARG A 403 19.70 29.85 10.09
CA ARG A 403 20.10 30.87 9.10
C ARG A 403 20.32 30.32 7.70
N SER A 404 20.20 29.00 7.49
CA SER A 404 20.44 28.36 6.19
C SER A 404 19.41 28.76 5.12
N SER A 405 18.27 29.35 5.52
CA SER A 405 17.25 29.81 4.58
C SER A 405 16.41 30.97 5.10
N VAL A 406 15.86 31.75 4.17
CA VAL A 406 14.78 32.70 4.43
C VAL A 406 13.50 32.19 3.77
N LYS A 407 12.39 32.22 4.50
CA LYS A 407 11.08 31.75 4.04
C LYS A 407 10.07 32.88 4.10
N VAL A 408 9.42 33.16 2.98
CA VAL A 408 8.40 34.22 2.86
C VAL A 408 7.13 33.62 2.30
N VAL A 409 6.06 33.66 3.08
CA VAL A 409 4.73 33.23 2.66
C VAL A 409 4.05 34.37 1.90
N GLN A 410 3.37 34.02 0.82
CA GLN A 410 2.62 34.91 -0.02
C GLN A 410 1.14 34.52 -0.01
N LEU A 411 0.26 35.48 0.27
CA LEU A 411 -1.18 35.37 0.02
C LEU A 411 -1.53 36.18 -1.22
N LYS A 412 -2.12 35.55 -2.24
CA LYS A 412 -2.53 36.23 -3.49
C LYS A 412 -4.04 36.12 -3.68
N HIS A 413 -4.75 37.23 -3.69
CA HIS A 413 -6.17 37.27 -4.02
C HIS A 413 -6.40 36.92 -5.50
N GLY A 414 -7.31 35.98 -5.76
CA GLY A 414 -7.55 35.42 -7.09
C GLY A 414 -8.08 36.45 -8.09
N LYS A 415 -9.12 37.21 -7.71
CA LYS A 415 -9.77 38.18 -8.62
C LYS A 415 -8.96 39.47 -8.77
N SER A 416 -8.57 40.11 -7.66
CA SER A 416 -7.94 41.43 -7.71
C SER A 416 -6.41 41.39 -7.86
N GLY A 417 -5.79 40.21 -7.80
CA GLY A 417 -4.33 40.05 -7.87
C GLY A 417 -3.54 40.60 -6.68
N ARG A 418 -4.20 41.16 -5.65
CA ARG A 418 -3.57 41.74 -4.44
C ARG A 418 -2.69 40.70 -3.77
N ARG A 419 -1.49 41.10 -3.37
CA ARG A 419 -0.49 40.22 -2.72
C ARG A 419 -0.16 40.74 -1.33
N ILE A 420 -0.07 39.83 -0.37
CA ILE A 420 0.45 40.08 0.98
C ILE A 420 1.64 39.14 1.17
N PHE A 421 2.78 39.70 1.58
CA PHE A 421 3.99 38.93 1.88
C PHE A 421 4.26 38.99 3.38
N ALA A 422 4.54 37.84 3.99
CA ALA A 422 4.85 37.74 5.40
C ALA A 422 6.07 36.83 5.62
N PRO A 423 7.11 37.27 6.34
CA PRO A 423 8.21 36.40 6.71
C PRO A 423 7.72 35.32 7.66
N ALA A 424 8.10 34.06 7.40
CA ALA A 424 7.78 32.94 8.27
C ALA A 424 8.93 32.67 9.26
N LYS A 425 8.59 32.26 10.48
CA LYS A 425 9.57 31.86 11.49
C LYS A 425 10.13 30.49 11.12
N ASN A 426 11.45 30.35 11.06
CA ASN A 426 12.09 29.04 10.91
C ASN A 426 11.93 28.22 12.20
N VAL A 427 11.48 26.96 12.06
CA VAL A 427 11.24 26.02 13.16
C VAL A 427 12.14 24.80 12.96
N HIS A 428 12.74 24.32 14.05
CA HIS A 428 13.53 23.09 14.06
C HIS A 428 12.60 21.87 14.04
N ARG A 429 12.73 21.04 13.00
CA ARG A 429 11.92 19.85 12.69
C ARG A 429 12.82 18.72 12.16
N PRO A 430 13.57 18.03 13.03
CA PRO A 430 14.49 16.96 12.63
C PRO A 430 13.76 15.78 11.94
N GLU A 431 12.47 15.60 12.22
CA GLU A 431 11.63 14.62 11.55
C GLU A 431 11.59 14.82 10.02
N THR A 432 11.78 16.04 9.51
CA THR A 432 11.78 16.33 8.07
C THR A 432 13.01 15.74 7.38
N THR A 433 14.17 15.78 8.02
CA THR A 433 15.37 15.06 7.55
C THR A 433 15.12 13.56 7.53
N THR A 434 14.59 13.04 8.63
CA THR A 434 14.35 11.61 8.84
C THR A 434 13.32 11.02 7.90
N ASP A 435 12.20 11.70 7.67
CA ASP A 435 11.10 11.24 6.83
C ASP A 435 11.36 11.46 5.33
N SER A 436 12.37 12.27 4.95
CA SER A 436 12.73 12.48 3.55
C SER A 436 13.42 11.28 2.89
N GLY A 437 13.95 10.33 3.67
CA GLY A 437 14.54 9.08 3.19
C GLY A 437 15.87 9.22 2.45
N GLN A 438 16.50 10.39 2.52
CA GLN A 438 17.79 10.71 1.92
C GLN A 438 18.97 10.35 2.84
N LYS A 439 20.20 10.33 2.29
CA LYS A 439 21.43 9.91 3.00
C LYS A 439 22.47 11.02 3.25
N ARG A 440 22.36 12.21 2.64
CA ARG A 440 23.42 13.24 2.58
C ARG A 440 23.06 14.64 3.10
N TYR A 441 21.86 15.14 2.81
CA TYR A 441 21.42 16.51 3.07
C TYR A 441 20.62 16.65 4.36
N ASN A 442 20.94 17.64 5.19
CA ASN A 442 20.21 17.94 6.41
C ASN A 442 19.05 18.91 6.14
N TYR A 443 17.84 18.61 6.61
CA TYR A 443 16.64 19.46 6.49
C TYR A 443 16.04 19.86 7.85
N ASP A 444 16.82 19.85 8.92
CA ASP A 444 16.34 20.06 10.29
C ASP A 444 15.71 21.43 10.50
N TRP A 445 16.13 22.45 9.75
CA TRP A 445 15.52 23.79 9.78
C TRP A 445 14.62 24.06 8.57
N ALA A 446 14.07 23.03 7.94
CA ALA A 446 13.05 23.16 6.90
C ALA A 446 11.70 23.65 7.44
N GLY A 447 11.42 23.46 8.73
CA GLY A 447 10.17 23.87 9.36
C GLY A 447 9.90 25.37 9.27
N TRP A 448 8.62 25.73 9.19
CA TRP A 448 8.16 27.12 9.23
C TRP A 448 6.82 27.28 9.93
N GLU A 449 6.59 28.49 10.45
CA GLU A 449 5.34 28.90 11.08
C GLU A 449 5.00 30.35 10.72
N LEU A 450 3.72 30.63 10.51
CA LEU A 450 3.19 31.96 10.25
C LEU A 450 1.81 32.12 10.89
N THR A 451 1.64 33.19 11.66
CA THR A 451 0.32 33.67 12.10
C THR A 451 -0.24 34.70 11.11
N VAL A 452 -1.40 34.40 10.56
CA VAL A 452 -2.16 35.29 9.67
C VAL A 452 -3.32 35.90 10.46
N ASP A 453 -3.28 37.21 10.63
CA ASP A 453 -4.40 37.98 11.13
C ASP A 453 -5.42 38.21 9.99
N PRO A 454 -6.67 37.69 10.10
CA PRO A 454 -7.67 37.87 9.08
C PRO A 454 -7.94 39.34 8.73
N ALA A 455 -7.79 40.28 9.66
CA ALA A 455 -8.02 41.71 9.41
C ALA A 455 -7.18 42.26 8.23
N LYS A 456 -6.02 41.66 7.94
CA LYS A 456 -5.17 42.02 6.79
C LYS A 456 -5.82 41.74 5.43
N LEU A 457 -6.83 40.87 5.38
CA LEU A 457 -7.59 40.54 4.18
C LEU A 457 -8.63 41.61 3.82
N ARG A 458 -8.87 42.60 4.70
CA ARG A 458 -9.74 43.75 4.40
C ARG A 458 -9.08 44.75 3.45
N LYS A 459 -9.89 45.48 2.68
CA LYS A 459 -9.48 46.66 1.90
C LYS A 459 -10.53 47.75 2.09
N GLY A 460 -10.13 48.93 2.57
CA GLY A 460 -11.05 50.03 2.85
C GLY A 460 -12.14 49.67 3.89
N GLY A 461 -11.80 48.84 4.88
CA GLY A 461 -12.74 48.38 5.92
C GLY A 461 -13.61 47.19 5.54
N ALA A 462 -13.80 46.90 4.24
CA ALA A 462 -14.60 45.78 3.77
C ALA A 462 -13.79 44.48 3.59
N TRP A 463 -14.45 43.34 3.79
CA TRP A 463 -13.90 42.01 3.49
C TRP A 463 -13.75 41.81 1.99
N GLN A 464 -12.64 41.21 1.57
CA GLN A 464 -12.43 40.84 0.17
C GLN A 464 -12.83 39.38 -0.04
N GLU A 465 -14.09 39.18 -0.44
CA GLU A 465 -14.64 37.87 -0.78
C GLU A 465 -13.90 37.23 -1.96
N GLY A 466 -13.70 35.92 -1.88
CA GLY A 466 -13.04 35.13 -2.90
C GLY A 466 -11.91 34.25 -2.36
N ILE A 467 -11.10 33.75 -3.30
CA ILE A 467 -10.04 32.79 -3.02
C ILE A 467 -8.71 33.51 -2.90
N TRP A 468 -7.99 33.25 -1.81
CA TRP A 468 -6.62 33.66 -1.59
C TRP A 468 -5.69 32.45 -1.72
N HIS A 469 -4.79 32.47 -2.69
CA HIS A 469 -3.80 31.41 -2.89
C HIS A 469 -2.65 31.56 -1.89
N VAL A 470 -2.25 30.46 -1.25
CA VAL A 470 -1.13 30.43 -0.30
C VAL A 470 0.11 29.85 -0.98
N GLY A 471 1.13 30.68 -1.16
CA GLY A 471 2.44 30.29 -1.70
C GLY A 471 3.57 30.53 -0.70
N ILE A 472 4.72 29.92 -0.93
CA ILE A 472 5.94 30.14 -0.16
C ILE A 472 7.14 30.30 -1.09
N ASN A 473 7.99 31.28 -0.77
CA ASN A 473 9.28 31.52 -1.40
C ASN A 473 10.37 31.12 -0.43
N VAL A 474 11.32 30.31 -0.89
CA VAL A 474 12.50 29.88 -0.13
C VAL A 474 13.76 30.36 -0.82
N TYR A 475 14.59 31.05 -0.05
CA TYR A 475 15.91 31.55 -0.45
C TYR A 475 16.96 30.74 0.30
N ALA A 476 17.75 29.94 -0.41
CA ALA A 476 18.79 29.09 0.17
C ALA A 476 19.90 28.80 -0.85
N SER A 477 21.17 28.82 -0.43
CA SER A 477 22.34 28.48 -1.27
C SER A 477 22.39 29.19 -2.63
N GLY A 478 22.04 30.48 -2.68
CA GLY A 478 22.01 31.28 -3.91
C GLY A 478 20.81 31.00 -4.83
N LEU A 479 19.90 30.12 -4.43
CA LEU A 479 18.68 29.78 -5.19
C LEU A 479 17.45 30.45 -4.59
N VAL A 480 16.54 30.83 -5.47
CA VAL A 480 15.16 31.22 -5.11
C VAL A 480 14.21 30.21 -5.75
N ARG A 481 13.38 29.56 -4.93
CA ARG A 481 12.31 28.68 -5.40
C ARG A 481 10.99 29.08 -4.79
N ARG A 482 9.93 28.89 -5.57
CA ARG A 482 8.56 29.26 -5.24
C ARG A 482 7.68 28.04 -5.40
N SER A 483 6.73 27.85 -4.51
CA SER A 483 5.74 26.78 -4.63
C SER A 483 4.45 27.18 -3.92
N GLY A 484 3.32 26.62 -4.34
CA GLY A 484 2.12 26.61 -3.51
C GLY A 484 2.39 25.78 -2.26
N VAL A 485 1.88 26.21 -1.12
CA VAL A 485 1.87 25.38 0.09
C VAL A 485 0.87 24.26 -0.14
N TRP A 486 1.27 23.01 0.07
CA TRP A 486 0.43 21.87 -0.30
C TRP A 486 0.26 20.85 0.82
N ALA A 487 -0.87 20.18 0.87
CA ALA A 487 -1.08 19.00 1.69
C ALA A 487 -1.58 17.84 0.81
N ARG A 488 -1.18 16.61 1.16
CA ARG A 488 -1.48 15.39 0.39
C ARG A 488 -1.96 14.28 1.32
N GLY A 489 -2.74 13.35 0.77
CA GLY A 489 -3.22 12.17 1.50
C GLY A 489 -4.36 12.49 2.47
N GLY A 490 -4.45 11.74 3.56
CA GLY A 490 -5.47 11.97 4.60
C GLY A 490 -4.87 12.59 5.86
N SER A 491 -4.07 13.65 5.76
CA SER A 491 -3.60 14.38 6.95
C SER A 491 -4.72 15.30 7.47
N ALA A 492 -4.76 15.59 8.77
CA ALA A 492 -5.67 16.58 9.34
C ALA A 492 -5.52 17.97 8.68
N ALA A 493 -4.31 18.32 8.21
CA ALA A 493 -4.06 19.56 7.48
C ALA A 493 -4.82 19.68 6.13
N ASN A 494 -5.35 18.57 5.59
CA ASN A 494 -6.22 18.62 4.40
C ASN A 494 -7.66 19.03 4.72
N PHE A 495 -8.05 18.99 6.00
CA PHE A 495 -9.42 19.21 6.46
C PHE A 495 -9.46 20.24 7.60
N PRO A 496 -8.90 21.44 7.37
CA PRO A 496 -8.80 22.46 8.40
C PRO A 496 -10.17 23.05 8.75
N MET A 497 -10.34 23.49 10.00
CA MET A 497 -11.58 24.12 10.45
C MET A 497 -11.70 25.55 9.89
N TYR A 498 -12.93 25.94 9.56
CA TYR A 498 -13.28 27.33 9.25
C TYR A 498 -13.47 28.16 10.52
N HIS A 499 -13.52 29.49 10.38
CA HIS A 499 -13.81 30.41 11.47
C HIS A 499 -14.70 31.56 11.00
N TRP A 500 -15.68 31.92 11.82
CA TRP A 500 -16.52 33.11 11.61
C TRP A 500 -15.72 34.37 11.92
N LEU A 501 -15.73 35.31 11.00
CA LEU A 501 -15.04 36.60 11.12
C LEU A 501 -15.96 37.68 11.70
N ASP A 502 -17.26 37.55 11.41
CA ASP A 502 -18.38 38.30 11.98
C ASP A 502 -19.67 37.48 11.77
N ASN A 503 -20.84 38.09 11.96
CA ASN A 503 -22.12 37.39 11.83
C ASN A 503 -22.32 36.77 10.45
N ASP A 504 -21.81 37.37 9.37
CA ASP A 504 -22.10 36.97 7.98
C ASP A 504 -20.88 36.46 7.22
N HIS A 505 -19.66 36.75 7.65
CA HIS A 505 -18.44 36.36 6.94
C HIS A 505 -17.70 35.25 7.66
N ARG A 506 -17.12 34.33 6.88
CA ARG A 506 -16.23 33.31 7.39
C ARG A 506 -15.01 33.11 6.51
N LEU A 507 -13.92 32.66 7.13
CA LEU A 507 -12.70 32.25 6.44
C LEU A 507 -12.56 30.73 6.50
N LEU A 508 -12.48 30.10 5.33
CA LEU A 508 -12.31 28.67 5.17
C LEU A 508 -10.93 28.40 4.57
N PRO A 509 -9.99 27.86 5.33
CA PRO A 509 -8.82 27.23 4.73
C PRO A 509 -9.32 25.98 3.97
N VAL A 510 -8.92 25.82 2.71
CA VAL A 510 -9.32 24.69 1.87
C VAL A 510 -8.12 24.17 1.11
N VAL A 511 -7.98 22.84 1.01
CA VAL A 511 -6.93 22.20 0.22
C VAL A 511 -7.54 21.65 -1.06
N GLU A 512 -7.38 22.38 -2.16
CA GLU A 512 -7.94 22.02 -3.47
C GLU A 512 -6.80 21.60 -4.40
N ARG A 513 -6.93 20.43 -5.05
CA ARG A 513 -5.87 19.84 -5.90
C ARG A 513 -4.50 19.82 -5.18
N SER A 514 -4.52 19.47 -3.89
CA SER A 514 -3.39 19.49 -2.94
C SER A 514 -2.86 20.87 -2.55
N ALA A 515 -3.35 22.00 -3.09
CA ALA A 515 -2.86 23.33 -2.74
C ALA A 515 -3.73 24.01 -1.69
N LEU A 516 -3.10 24.60 -0.66
CA LEU A 516 -3.78 25.40 0.34
C LEU A 516 -4.26 26.73 -0.25
N LYS A 517 -5.53 27.02 -0.01
CA LYS A 517 -6.20 28.28 -0.35
C LYS A 517 -6.98 28.76 0.88
N LEU A 518 -7.20 30.05 1.00
CA LEU A 518 -8.11 30.62 2.00
C LEU A 518 -9.30 31.22 1.26
N ARG A 519 -10.50 30.67 1.47
CA ARG A 519 -11.74 31.16 0.89
C ARG A 519 -12.41 32.07 1.92
N LEU A 520 -12.61 33.34 1.55
CA LEU A 520 -13.44 34.26 2.31
C LEU A 520 -14.78 34.36 1.61
N GLU A 521 -15.87 34.10 2.33
CA GLU A 521 -17.22 34.19 1.76
C GLU A 521 -18.20 34.83 2.73
N LYS A 522 -19.20 35.51 2.17
CA LYS A 522 -20.40 35.95 2.89
C LYS A 522 -21.48 34.86 2.84
N VAL A 523 -21.95 34.43 4.00
CA VAL A 523 -22.98 33.41 4.16
C VAL A 523 -24.37 34.03 3.96
N LYS A 524 -25.09 33.52 2.95
CA LYS A 524 -26.42 34.00 2.58
C LYS A 524 -27.56 33.05 2.97
N ALA A 525 -27.25 31.79 3.24
CA ALA A 525 -28.21 30.77 3.65
C ALA A 525 -27.60 29.85 4.71
N VAL A 526 -28.40 29.46 5.71
CA VAL A 526 -27.98 28.57 6.80
C VAL A 526 -28.99 27.46 6.96
N ILE A 527 -28.55 26.21 6.90
CA ILE A 527 -29.34 25.01 7.19
C ILE A 527 -29.54 24.91 8.70
N THR A 528 -30.79 24.96 9.14
CA THR A 528 -31.17 24.97 10.56
C THR A 528 -31.67 23.62 11.02
N ASP A 529 -32.29 22.83 10.14
CA ASP A 529 -32.77 21.49 10.43
C ASP A 529 -32.67 20.55 9.21
N ARG A 530 -32.65 19.25 9.50
CA ARG A 530 -32.55 18.17 8.52
C ARG A 530 -33.15 16.91 9.14
N ARG A 531 -33.99 16.21 8.39
CA ARG A 531 -34.65 14.97 8.84
C ARG A 531 -34.99 14.07 7.67
N VAL A 532 -35.33 12.83 7.99
CA VAL A 532 -35.92 11.88 7.03
C VAL A 532 -37.40 11.80 7.36
N GLU A 533 -38.25 12.08 6.38
CA GLU A 533 -39.70 11.93 6.47
C GLU A 533 -40.16 11.08 5.29
N ASP A 534 -40.86 9.99 5.57
CA ASP A 534 -41.24 8.98 4.58
C ASP A 534 -39.99 8.53 3.77
N ASP A 535 -40.05 8.58 2.44
CA ASP A 535 -38.94 8.27 1.53
C ASP A 535 -38.15 9.51 1.06
N HIS A 536 -38.18 10.61 1.83
CA HIS A 536 -37.51 11.87 1.47
C HIS A 536 -36.56 12.37 2.55
N LEU A 537 -35.44 12.94 2.10
CA LEU A 537 -34.63 13.84 2.92
C LEU A 537 -35.25 15.23 2.88
N VAL A 538 -35.51 15.80 4.04
CA VAL A 538 -36.05 17.16 4.20
C VAL A 538 -34.95 18.07 4.74
N VAL A 539 -34.64 19.13 4.02
CA VAL A 539 -33.62 20.13 4.36
C VAL A 539 -34.29 21.48 4.60
N ILE A 540 -34.12 22.04 5.80
CA ILE A 540 -34.74 23.29 6.22
C ILE A 540 -33.65 24.31 6.55
N GLY A 541 -33.80 25.55 6.10
CA GLY A 541 -32.85 26.61 6.41
C GLY A 541 -33.41 28.01 6.36
N GLU A 542 -32.61 28.99 6.76
CA GLU A 542 -32.93 30.41 6.81
C GLU A 542 -32.11 31.18 5.76
N LEU A 543 -32.76 32.12 5.06
CA LEU A 543 -32.13 33.07 4.14
C LEU A 543 -31.81 34.38 4.86
N ARG A 544 -30.54 34.81 4.80
CA ARG A 544 -30.05 36.02 5.46
C ARG A 544 -30.22 37.29 4.62
N ALA A 545 -29.95 38.45 5.21
CA ALA A 545 -30.01 39.75 4.56
C ALA A 545 -29.09 39.81 3.31
N GLY A 546 -29.67 40.15 2.15
CA GLY A 546 -28.97 40.17 0.87
C GLY A 546 -28.97 38.84 0.08
N ALA A 547 -29.72 37.82 0.54
CA ALA A 547 -30.19 36.75 -0.34
C ALA A 547 -31.32 37.28 -1.25
N PRO A 548 -31.36 36.95 -2.54
CA PRO A 548 -32.33 37.49 -3.50
C PRO A 548 -33.76 37.11 -3.12
N SER A 549 -34.72 37.89 -3.60
CA SER A 549 -36.16 37.58 -3.57
C SER A 549 -36.55 36.77 -4.81
N ALA A 550 -35.73 35.79 -5.20
CA ALA A 550 -35.93 35.08 -6.45
C ALA A 550 -37.25 34.29 -6.41
N GLU A 551 -38.00 34.32 -7.52
CA GLU A 551 -39.25 33.56 -7.69
C GLU A 551 -38.99 32.05 -7.64
N ASN A 552 -37.79 31.60 -8.04
CA ASN A 552 -37.39 30.19 -8.06
C ASN A 552 -36.08 29.97 -7.28
N LEU A 553 -36.18 29.25 -6.16
CA LEU A 553 -35.05 28.77 -5.37
C LEU A 553 -34.98 27.24 -5.47
N THR A 554 -33.81 26.69 -5.80
CA THR A 554 -33.58 25.23 -5.85
C THR A 554 -32.40 24.82 -4.98
N LEU A 555 -32.48 23.61 -4.41
CA LEU A 555 -31.36 22.89 -3.82
C LEU A 555 -30.75 21.99 -4.88
N ARG A 556 -29.55 22.34 -5.36
CA ARG A 556 -28.79 21.53 -6.32
C ARG A 556 -27.85 20.58 -5.59
N LEU A 557 -27.94 19.30 -5.90
CA LEU A 557 -27.04 18.24 -5.46
C LEU A 557 -26.12 17.86 -6.62
N SER A 558 -24.81 17.75 -6.37
CA SER A 558 -23.85 17.30 -7.39
C SER A 558 -22.87 16.26 -6.86
N ASN A 559 -22.66 15.21 -7.65
CA ASN A 559 -21.61 14.22 -7.41
C ASN A 559 -20.43 14.54 -8.33
N SER A 560 -19.36 15.06 -7.74
CA SER A 560 -18.19 15.51 -8.49
C SER A 560 -17.46 14.38 -9.23
N LYS A 561 -17.67 13.11 -8.87
CA LYS A 561 -16.99 11.98 -9.52
C LYS A 561 -17.79 11.40 -10.69
N SER A 562 -19.11 11.31 -10.54
CA SER A 562 -19.98 10.81 -11.62
C SER A 562 -20.37 11.92 -12.60
N GLY A 563 -20.27 13.19 -12.19
CA GLY A 563 -20.74 14.32 -12.98
C GLY A 563 -22.23 14.62 -12.80
N GLU A 564 -22.98 13.74 -12.14
CA GLU A 564 -24.41 13.88 -11.93
C GLU A 564 -24.74 15.17 -11.14
N ALA A 565 -25.75 15.89 -11.61
CA ALA A 565 -26.35 17.03 -10.93
C ALA A 565 -27.88 16.90 -10.94
N MET A 566 -28.51 17.15 -9.80
CA MET A 566 -29.97 17.08 -9.61
C MET A 566 -30.43 18.35 -8.90
N GLU A 567 -31.64 18.82 -9.21
CA GLU A 567 -32.21 20.03 -8.64
C GLU A 567 -33.59 19.78 -8.08
N TYR A 568 -33.81 20.26 -6.85
CA TYR A 568 -35.08 20.13 -6.17
C TYR A 568 -35.59 21.52 -5.79
N PRO A 569 -36.86 21.86 -6.09
CA PRO A 569 -37.44 23.13 -5.69
C PRO A 569 -37.41 23.30 -4.17
N ALA A 570 -37.20 24.53 -3.71
CA ALA A 570 -37.20 24.89 -2.31
C ALA A 570 -38.32 25.90 -2.02
N ASP A 571 -39.29 25.50 -1.21
CA ASP A 571 -40.42 26.33 -0.80
C ASP A 571 -39.96 27.39 0.19
N VAL A 572 -40.20 28.68 -0.10
CA VAL A 572 -39.81 29.79 0.77
C VAL A 572 -41.02 30.38 1.49
N GLN A 573 -40.97 30.40 2.82
CA GLN A 573 -41.99 30.98 3.69
C GLN A 573 -41.44 32.17 4.46
N ILE A 574 -42.24 33.23 4.59
CA ILE A 574 -41.92 34.39 5.45
C ILE A 574 -42.48 34.10 6.84
N THR A 575 -41.59 34.03 7.82
CA THR A 575 -41.92 33.80 9.23
C THR A 575 -41.53 35.02 10.08
N SER A 576 -41.95 35.05 11.35
CA SER A 576 -41.49 36.06 12.32
C SER A 576 -39.98 36.06 12.53
N ALA A 577 -39.29 34.94 12.24
CA ALA A 577 -37.85 34.77 12.35
C ALA A 577 -37.08 35.11 11.06
N GLY A 578 -37.77 35.46 9.96
CA GLY A 578 -37.20 35.72 8.64
C GLY A 578 -37.71 34.78 7.56
N ARG A 579 -36.96 34.68 6.45
CA ARG A 579 -37.32 33.80 5.31
C ARG A 579 -36.75 32.41 5.53
N VAL A 580 -37.62 31.41 5.62
CA VAL A 580 -37.28 30.00 5.80
C VAL A 580 -37.51 29.27 4.48
N PHE A 581 -36.58 28.41 4.06
CA PHE A 581 -36.76 27.54 2.90
C PHE A 581 -36.81 26.06 3.32
N THR A 582 -37.57 25.26 2.57
CA THR A 582 -37.63 23.80 2.72
C THR A 582 -37.44 23.12 1.37
N ALA A 583 -36.51 22.18 1.27
CA ALA A 583 -36.31 21.35 0.08
C ALA A 583 -36.48 19.87 0.43
N ARG A 584 -37.11 19.10 -0.47
CA ARG A 584 -37.32 17.64 -0.32
C ARG A 584 -36.56 16.91 -1.42
N VAL A 585 -35.77 15.91 -1.03
CA VAL A 585 -34.92 15.11 -1.93
C VAL A 585 -35.31 13.64 -1.78
N PRO A 586 -35.74 12.94 -2.85
CA PRO A 586 -36.06 11.51 -2.79
C PRO A 586 -34.84 10.67 -2.36
N LEU A 587 -35.02 9.78 -1.39
CA LEU A 587 -33.93 8.94 -0.89
C LEU A 587 -33.33 8.05 -1.98
N ALA A 588 -34.16 7.48 -2.87
CA ALA A 588 -33.75 6.57 -3.92
C ALA A 588 -32.73 7.19 -4.91
N GLU A 589 -32.77 8.51 -5.09
CA GLU A 589 -31.89 9.21 -6.02
C GLU A 589 -30.49 9.45 -5.45
N VAL A 590 -30.36 9.50 -4.11
CA VAL A 590 -29.10 9.86 -3.43
C VAL A 590 -28.47 8.72 -2.64
N ALA A 591 -29.24 7.68 -2.32
CA ALA A 591 -28.78 6.50 -1.62
C ALA A 591 -27.77 5.69 -2.43
N LEU A 592 -27.07 4.80 -1.72
CA LEU A 592 -26.24 3.75 -2.31
C LEU A 592 -26.87 2.41 -1.94
N VAL A 593 -27.52 1.78 -2.92
CA VAL A 593 -28.09 0.43 -2.78
C VAL A 593 -27.20 -0.51 -3.60
N PRO A 594 -26.53 -1.48 -2.96
CA PRO A 594 -25.76 -2.49 -3.68
C PRO A 594 -26.63 -3.29 -4.63
N ASN A 595 -26.04 -3.75 -5.73
CA ASN A 595 -26.66 -4.71 -6.61
C ASN A 595 -26.22 -6.14 -6.20
N PRO A 596 -27.13 -7.01 -5.74
CA PRO A 596 -26.77 -8.36 -5.29
C PRO A 596 -26.23 -9.25 -6.41
N ALA A 597 -26.52 -8.93 -7.69
CA ALA A 597 -25.99 -9.65 -8.84
C ALA A 597 -24.50 -9.37 -9.13
N LEU A 598 -23.91 -8.36 -8.48
CA LEU A 598 -22.50 -8.04 -8.63
C LEU A 598 -21.68 -8.51 -7.45
N GLU A 599 -20.46 -8.99 -7.73
CA GLU A 599 -19.46 -9.21 -6.70
C GLU A 599 -19.33 -7.98 -5.79
N GLY A 600 -19.52 -8.13 -4.48
CA GLY A 600 -19.66 -6.99 -3.55
C GLY A 600 -18.46 -6.01 -3.51
N LYS A 601 -17.30 -6.40 -4.07
CA LYS A 601 -16.10 -5.56 -4.19
C LYS A 601 -16.00 -4.84 -5.53
N ALA A 602 -16.79 -5.25 -6.51
CA ALA A 602 -17.00 -4.61 -7.81
C ALA A 602 -18.16 -3.59 -7.76
N GLN A 603 -18.34 -2.93 -6.61
CA GLN A 603 -19.42 -1.95 -6.40
C GLN A 603 -18.89 -0.66 -5.74
N PRO A 604 -19.53 0.50 -5.97
CA PRO A 604 -19.16 1.75 -5.30
C PRO A 604 -19.27 1.59 -3.78
N ARG A 605 -18.28 2.09 -3.02
CA ARG A 605 -18.29 2.00 -1.54
C ARG A 605 -18.99 3.17 -0.84
N ARG A 606 -19.21 4.25 -1.58
CA ARG A 606 -19.78 5.51 -1.09
C ARG A 606 -20.22 6.37 -2.27
N ARG A 607 -21.42 6.94 -2.17
CA ARG A 607 -21.92 8.04 -3.01
C ARG A 607 -21.93 9.32 -2.16
N MET A 608 -21.39 10.42 -2.68
CA MET A 608 -21.21 11.67 -1.92
C MET A 608 -21.68 12.84 -2.77
N TRP A 609 -22.68 13.56 -2.25
CA TRP A 609 -23.31 14.68 -2.91
C TRP A 609 -22.95 15.99 -2.23
N SER A 610 -22.53 16.96 -3.04
CA SER A 610 -22.32 18.33 -2.63
C SER A 610 -23.61 19.11 -2.85
N THR A 611 -24.03 19.89 -1.86
CA THR A 611 -25.22 20.75 -2.00
C THR A 611 -24.82 22.20 -2.25
N VAL A 612 -25.63 22.91 -3.03
CA VAL A 612 -25.59 24.36 -3.23
C VAL A 612 -27.02 24.86 -3.42
N LEU A 613 -27.36 26.02 -2.89
CA LEU A 613 -28.62 26.68 -3.23
C LEU A 613 -28.44 27.53 -4.48
N VAL A 614 -29.39 27.46 -5.39
CA VAL A 614 -29.38 28.23 -6.62
C VAL A 614 -30.65 29.06 -6.67
N ALA A 615 -30.49 30.37 -6.82
CA ALA A 615 -31.58 31.28 -7.12
C ALA A 615 -31.48 31.68 -8.58
N THR A 616 -32.59 31.58 -9.30
CA THR A 616 -32.64 31.92 -10.72
C THR A 616 -33.52 33.15 -10.91
N ASP A 617 -32.95 34.20 -11.50
CA ASP A 617 -33.68 35.40 -11.86
C ASP A 617 -34.61 35.14 -13.06
N ALA A 618 -35.58 36.04 -13.30
CA ALA A 618 -36.55 35.90 -14.40
C ALA A 618 -35.91 35.86 -15.80
N ASP A 619 -34.66 36.36 -15.94
CA ASP A 619 -33.87 36.32 -17.17
C ASP A 619 -33.02 35.03 -17.32
N GLY A 620 -33.13 34.10 -16.36
CA GLY A 620 -32.38 32.85 -16.34
C GLY A 620 -31.01 32.94 -15.67
N THR A 621 -30.62 34.09 -15.11
CA THR A 621 -29.33 34.24 -14.43
C THR A 621 -29.30 33.45 -13.11
N GLU A 622 -28.36 32.51 -12.98
CA GLU A 622 -28.15 31.74 -11.76
C GLU A 622 -27.24 32.45 -10.74
N HIS A 623 -27.69 32.50 -9.50
CA HIS A 623 -26.89 32.90 -8.35
C HIS A 623 -26.72 31.72 -7.38
N ARG A 624 -25.47 31.38 -7.06
CA ARG A 624 -25.15 30.21 -6.23
C ARG A 624 -24.77 30.60 -4.81
N TYR A 625 -25.33 29.90 -3.83
CA TYR A 625 -25.11 30.13 -2.40
C TYR A 625 -24.69 28.85 -1.68
N SER A 626 -23.65 28.95 -0.85
CA SER A 626 -23.20 27.82 -0.03
C SER A 626 -24.29 27.41 0.97
N SER A 627 -24.59 26.11 1.03
CA SER A 627 -25.54 25.51 1.98
C SER A 627 -24.87 25.29 3.34
N VAL A 628 -24.78 26.34 4.15
CA VAL A 628 -24.00 26.36 5.39
C VAL A 628 -24.76 25.68 6.52
N MET A 629 -24.22 24.63 7.14
CA MET A 629 -24.84 24.03 8.31
C MET A 629 -24.69 24.94 9.54
N ARG A 630 -25.77 25.13 10.30
CA ARG A 630 -25.74 25.88 11.58
C ARG A 630 -24.77 25.22 12.57
N ASP A 631 -23.98 26.03 13.25
CA ASP A 631 -23.09 25.53 14.31
C ASP A 631 -23.88 24.86 15.44
N GLY A 632 -23.31 23.79 16.01
CA GLY A 632 -23.98 22.96 17.00
C GLY A 632 -24.96 21.92 16.47
N LEU A 633 -25.37 21.96 15.19
CA LEU A 633 -26.24 20.93 14.61
C LEU A 633 -25.45 19.61 14.44
N VAL A 634 -25.96 18.53 15.05
CA VAL A 634 -25.38 17.18 14.98
C VAL A 634 -25.52 16.62 13.56
N ASP A 635 -24.67 15.68 13.15
CA ASP A 635 -24.84 14.99 11.86
C ASP A 635 -26.07 14.06 11.91
N LEU A 636 -26.92 14.05 10.89
CA LEU A 636 -28.02 13.08 10.81
C LEU A 636 -27.56 11.82 10.08
N ARG A 637 -27.90 10.64 10.62
CA ARG A 637 -27.63 9.33 10.03
C ARG A 637 -28.88 8.48 10.17
N GLN A 638 -29.30 7.86 9.08
CA GLN A 638 -30.47 7.00 9.05
C GLN A 638 -30.11 5.73 8.27
N ASP A 639 -30.48 4.57 8.82
CA ASP A 639 -30.42 3.30 8.10
C ASP A 639 -31.36 3.37 6.89
N LEU A 640 -30.97 2.77 5.76
CA LEU A 640 -31.87 2.69 4.61
C LEU A 640 -33.05 1.77 4.92
N PRO A 641 -34.28 2.13 4.49
CA PRO A 641 -35.45 1.30 4.74
C PRO A 641 -35.37 -0.02 3.98
N ALA A 642 -35.91 -1.09 4.55
CA ALA A 642 -35.90 -2.43 3.95
C ALA A 642 -36.65 -2.48 2.59
N SER A 643 -37.53 -1.52 2.33
CA SER A 643 -38.21 -1.33 1.03
C SER A 643 -37.25 -1.08 -0.14
N MET A 644 -36.00 -0.67 0.14
CA MET A 644 -34.97 -0.42 -0.88
C MET A 644 -34.19 -1.67 -1.30
N GLY A 645 -34.54 -2.84 -0.77
CA GLY A 645 -33.94 -4.12 -1.15
C GLY A 645 -33.21 -4.83 0.02
N PRO A 646 -32.82 -6.09 -0.18
CA PRO A 646 -32.26 -6.94 0.88
C PRO A 646 -30.97 -6.35 1.49
N ASP A 647 -30.13 -5.70 0.68
CA ASP A 647 -28.86 -5.12 1.12
C ASP A 647 -28.97 -3.72 1.75
N ALA A 648 -30.16 -3.10 1.70
CA ALA A 648 -30.42 -1.80 2.31
C ALA A 648 -30.14 -1.82 3.83
N ALA A 649 -30.37 -2.98 4.47
CA ALA A 649 -30.15 -3.21 5.89
C ALA A 649 -28.69 -3.03 6.34
N HIS A 650 -27.72 -2.97 5.42
CA HIS A 650 -26.29 -2.77 5.70
C HIS A 650 -25.78 -1.36 5.31
N HIS A 651 -26.68 -0.49 4.84
CA HIS A 651 -26.35 0.83 4.29
C HIS A 651 -27.06 1.95 5.06
N GLU A 652 -26.43 3.12 5.09
CA GLU A 652 -26.93 4.34 5.71
C GLU A 652 -26.94 5.48 4.69
N ILE A 653 -27.88 6.40 4.87
CA ILE A 653 -27.81 7.77 4.34
C ILE A 653 -27.42 8.71 5.47
N ALA A 654 -26.45 9.59 5.22
CA ALA A 654 -25.98 10.57 6.19
C ALA A 654 -26.03 12.00 5.62
N MET A 655 -26.63 12.92 6.38
CA MET A 655 -26.59 14.36 6.12
C MET A 655 -25.61 14.99 7.09
N ILE A 656 -24.40 15.23 6.60
CA ILE A 656 -23.27 15.67 7.40
C ILE A 656 -22.85 17.08 7.00
N SER A 657 -22.25 17.81 7.94
CA SER A 657 -21.50 19.01 7.57
C SER A 657 -20.09 18.59 7.14
N GLY A 658 -19.75 18.82 5.87
CA GLY A 658 -18.37 18.68 5.40
C GLY A 658 -17.40 19.58 6.18
N ASN A 659 -16.09 19.38 6.01
CA ASN A 659 -15.07 20.16 6.75
C ASN A 659 -15.11 21.67 6.47
N ASN A 660 -15.72 22.06 5.35
CA ASN A 660 -16.00 23.44 4.98
C ASN A 660 -17.29 24.00 5.61
N GLY A 661 -17.98 23.23 6.46
CA GLY A 661 -19.26 23.63 7.05
C GLY A 661 -20.44 23.54 6.09
N TYR A 662 -20.28 22.94 4.90
CA TYR A 662 -21.36 22.82 3.93
C TYR A 662 -22.08 21.50 4.12
N LEU A 663 -23.41 21.49 3.96
CA LEU A 663 -24.18 20.26 3.91
C LEU A 663 -23.63 19.31 2.81
N LYS A 664 -23.57 18.03 3.15
CA LYS A 664 -23.23 16.90 2.26
C LYS A 664 -24.21 15.78 2.52
N VAL A 665 -24.65 15.12 1.45
CA VAL A 665 -25.47 13.90 1.53
C VAL A 665 -24.60 12.71 1.14
N VAL A 666 -24.57 11.66 1.95
CA VAL A 666 -23.64 10.53 1.81
C VAL A 666 -24.37 9.21 1.91
N GLY A 667 -24.43 8.45 0.82
CA GLY A 667 -24.87 7.05 0.83
C GLY A 667 -23.66 6.13 0.97
N ARG A 668 -23.66 5.20 1.94
CA ARG A 668 -22.54 4.26 2.17
C ARG A 668 -22.95 3.06 3.02
N ALA A 669 -22.07 2.06 3.11
CA ALA A 669 -22.17 1.04 4.14
C ALA A 669 -22.12 1.66 5.55
N ARG A 670 -22.93 1.10 6.47
CA ARG A 670 -23.14 1.55 7.85
C ARG A 670 -21.82 1.78 8.61
N ARG A 671 -21.78 2.79 9.49
CA ARG A 671 -20.60 3.15 10.29
C ARG A 671 -20.87 3.20 11.80
N ALA A 672 -19.82 2.98 12.59
CA ALA A 672 -19.80 3.35 14.00
C ALA A 672 -19.34 4.80 14.15
N VAL A 673 -19.87 5.54 15.13
CA VAL A 673 -19.59 6.97 15.30
C VAL A 673 -18.80 7.19 16.59
N LEU A 674 -17.65 7.87 16.50
CA LEU A 674 -16.89 8.34 17.66
C LEU A 674 -17.31 9.76 18.03
N THR A 675 -17.68 9.96 19.29
CA THR A 675 -18.12 11.25 19.85
C THR A 675 -17.08 11.87 20.78
N ALA A 676 -16.13 11.08 21.29
CA ALA A 676 -15.01 11.59 22.06
C ALA A 676 -13.80 10.64 22.05
N ILE A 677 -12.62 11.22 22.24
CA ILE A 677 -11.38 10.50 22.51
C ILE A 677 -10.59 11.21 23.60
N ALA A 678 -9.99 10.44 24.51
CA ALA A 678 -9.11 10.95 25.55
C ALA A 678 -8.03 9.93 25.91
N GLU A 679 -6.97 10.38 26.59
CA GLU A 679 -6.09 9.50 27.35
C GLU A 679 -6.46 9.61 28.83
N ARG A 680 -6.57 8.46 29.51
CA ARG A 680 -6.82 8.37 30.96
C ARG A 680 -6.05 7.19 31.54
N GLY A 681 -5.16 7.46 32.49
CA GLY A 681 -4.47 6.41 33.25
C GLY A 681 -3.62 5.48 32.37
N GLY A 682 -2.99 6.00 31.32
CA GLY A 682 -2.18 5.23 30.38
C GLY A 682 -3.01 4.48 29.32
N LYS A 683 -4.33 4.66 29.29
CA LYS A 683 -5.22 4.03 28.31
C LYS A 683 -5.83 5.06 27.37
N LEU A 684 -6.02 4.67 26.12
CA LEU A 684 -6.84 5.40 25.17
C LEU A 684 -8.30 5.05 25.40
N VAL A 685 -9.14 6.07 25.63
CA VAL A 685 -10.58 5.92 25.88
C VAL A 685 -11.34 6.49 24.69
N LEU A 686 -12.13 5.64 24.03
CA LEU A 686 -13.02 5.98 22.91
C LEU A 686 -14.46 5.90 23.39
N ASN A 687 -15.27 6.92 23.08
CA ASN A 687 -16.71 6.91 23.31
C ASN A 687 -17.43 7.15 22.00
N GLY A 688 -18.59 6.53 21.85
CA GLY A 688 -19.37 6.63 20.63
C GLY A 688 -20.72 5.96 20.69
N TYR A 689 -21.34 5.84 19.52
CA TYR A 689 -22.58 5.10 19.35
C TYR A 689 -22.60 4.37 18.00
N SER A 690 -23.42 3.34 17.91
CA SER A 690 -23.66 2.59 16.68
C SER A 690 -25.10 2.09 16.63
N SER A 691 -25.46 1.41 15.54
CA SER A 691 -26.76 0.73 15.43
C SER A 691 -26.89 -0.33 16.51
N GLU A 692 -28.10 -0.53 17.03
CA GLU A 692 -28.43 -1.58 18.00
C GLU A 692 -28.04 -2.98 17.50
N ARG A 693 -28.00 -3.19 16.18
CA ARG A 693 -27.55 -4.45 15.55
C ARG A 693 -26.07 -4.77 15.75
N LEU A 694 -25.26 -3.81 16.17
CA LEU A 694 -23.83 -3.99 16.44
C LEU A 694 -23.54 -4.14 17.94
N ILE A 695 -24.57 -4.14 18.80
CA ILE A 695 -24.41 -4.44 20.23
C ILE A 695 -23.81 -5.85 20.38
N GLY A 696 -22.76 -5.95 21.18
CA GLY A 696 -21.96 -7.17 21.32
C GLY A 696 -20.74 -7.26 20.41
N ALA A 697 -20.55 -6.30 19.49
CA ALA A 697 -19.33 -6.24 18.67
C ALA A 697 -18.11 -5.82 19.49
N GLU A 698 -16.93 -6.32 19.12
CA GLU A 698 -15.64 -5.95 19.68
C GLU A 698 -14.93 -4.88 18.84
N LEU A 699 -14.06 -4.10 19.47
CA LEU A 699 -13.18 -3.17 18.76
C LEU A 699 -12.00 -3.93 18.16
N LEU A 700 -11.93 -3.92 16.83
CA LEU A 700 -10.82 -4.46 16.07
C LEU A 700 -9.80 -3.37 15.74
N VAL A 701 -8.58 -3.49 16.27
CA VAL A 701 -7.41 -2.65 15.95
C VAL A 701 -6.53 -3.40 14.93
N LYS A 702 -6.55 -2.95 13.68
CA LYS A 702 -5.91 -3.63 12.54
C LYS A 702 -4.75 -2.82 11.96
N ALA A 703 -3.56 -3.40 11.87
CA ALA A 703 -2.42 -2.78 11.22
C ALA A 703 -2.68 -2.53 9.73
N ARG A 704 -2.24 -1.37 9.24
CA ARG A 704 -2.35 -1.03 7.82
C ARG A 704 -1.21 -1.69 7.04
N GLY A 705 -1.56 -2.54 6.09
CA GLY A 705 -0.60 -3.23 5.21
C GLY A 705 0.07 -4.44 5.84
N ARG A 706 -0.51 -4.97 6.93
CA ARG A 706 -0.17 -6.25 7.57
C ARG A 706 -1.49 -6.85 8.08
N TYR A 707 -1.59 -8.17 8.21
CA TYR A 707 -2.75 -8.79 8.88
C TYR A 707 -2.36 -9.06 10.33
N ASP A 708 -2.18 -7.95 11.04
CA ASP A 708 -1.98 -7.90 12.48
C ASP A 708 -3.25 -7.23 13.04
N GLU A 709 -4.08 -8.01 13.71
CA GLU A 709 -5.39 -7.64 14.23
C GLU A 709 -5.42 -7.90 15.73
N ARG A 710 -5.93 -6.94 16.51
CA ARG A 710 -6.13 -7.07 17.95
C ARG A 710 -7.57 -6.73 18.28
N THR A 711 -8.22 -7.56 19.08
CA THR A 711 -9.56 -7.27 19.58
C THR A 711 -9.47 -6.63 20.97
N VAL A 712 -10.38 -5.72 21.23
CA VAL A 712 -10.54 -5.05 22.52
C VAL A 712 -12.03 -5.13 22.88
N PRO A 713 -12.37 -5.59 24.10
CA PRO A 713 -13.75 -5.60 24.57
C PRO A 713 -14.38 -4.21 24.56
N VAL A 714 -15.69 -4.18 24.33
CA VAL A 714 -16.49 -2.94 24.23
C VAL A 714 -17.58 -2.98 25.30
N GLU A 715 -17.70 -1.90 26.07
CA GLU A 715 -18.80 -1.73 27.02
C GLU A 715 -20.00 -1.11 26.28
N TRP A 716 -21.06 -1.89 26.10
CA TRP A 716 -22.27 -1.49 25.37
C TRP A 716 -23.40 -1.04 26.31
N GLN A 717 -24.15 -0.02 25.89
CA GLN A 717 -25.45 0.35 26.45
C GLN A 717 -26.58 -0.18 25.54
N SER A 718 -27.79 -0.30 26.09
CA SER A 718 -28.95 -0.84 25.36
C SER A 718 -29.40 0.01 24.17
N ASP A 719 -29.04 1.29 24.12
CA ASP A 719 -29.38 2.22 23.04
C ASP A 719 -28.26 2.40 22.01
N GLY A 720 -27.30 1.46 21.97
CA GLY A 720 -26.21 1.45 20.99
C GLY A 720 -25.05 2.38 21.31
N ARG A 721 -25.07 3.11 22.43
CA ARG A 721 -23.88 3.81 22.95
C ARG A 721 -22.82 2.81 23.42
N PHE A 722 -21.55 3.16 23.24
CA PHE A 722 -20.44 2.33 23.69
C PHE A 722 -19.26 3.14 24.25
N ALA A 723 -18.48 2.48 25.11
CA ALA A 723 -17.17 2.93 25.57
C ALA A 723 -16.12 1.83 25.38
N VAL A 724 -14.90 2.23 25.01
CA VAL A 724 -13.75 1.33 24.86
C VAL A 724 -12.52 1.94 25.51
N ALA A 725 -11.78 1.17 26.30
CA ALA A 725 -10.52 1.58 26.88
C ALA A 725 -9.43 0.53 26.63
N PHE A 726 -8.29 0.93 26.06
CA PHE A 726 -7.16 0.02 25.82
C PHE A 726 -5.79 0.68 25.97
N ASP A 727 -4.80 -0.11 26.37
CA ASP A 727 -3.40 0.30 26.46
C ASP A 727 -2.63 -0.16 25.19
N PRO A 728 -2.27 0.76 24.29
CA PRO A 728 -1.52 0.40 23.08
C PRO A 728 -0.07 -0.04 23.35
N SER A 729 0.42 0.12 24.59
CA SER A 729 1.76 -0.34 25.01
C SER A 729 1.79 -1.80 25.46
N SER A 730 0.62 -2.43 25.65
CA SER A 730 0.46 -3.86 25.99
C SER A 730 -0.49 -4.61 25.06
N LEU A 731 -0.82 -4.07 23.88
CA LEU A 731 -1.77 -4.70 22.94
C LEU A 731 -1.08 -5.49 21.80
N GLY A 732 0.25 -5.48 21.73
CA GLY A 732 1.03 -6.24 20.76
C GLY A 732 1.41 -7.64 21.24
N GLY A 733 1.77 -8.53 20.31
CA GLY A 733 2.14 -9.91 20.64
C GLY A 733 0.96 -10.68 21.26
N ALA A 734 1.25 -11.44 22.31
CA ALA A 734 0.25 -12.11 23.14
C ALA A 734 -0.35 -11.16 24.22
N GLY A 735 -0.30 -9.83 24.03
CA GLY A 735 -0.82 -8.85 24.98
C GLY A 735 0.20 -8.36 26.02
N ASN A 736 1.50 -8.40 25.69
CA ASN A 736 2.58 -8.08 26.62
C ASN A 736 3.66 -7.15 26.04
N VAL A 737 3.51 -6.73 24.78
CA VAL A 737 4.41 -5.75 24.13
C VAL A 737 3.59 -4.64 23.50
N SER A 738 4.26 -3.56 23.11
CA SER A 738 3.59 -2.43 22.45
C SER A 738 3.17 -2.79 21.03
N LEU A 739 2.09 -2.17 20.55
CA LEU A 739 1.74 -2.23 19.13
C LEU A 739 2.94 -1.81 18.27
N LYS A 740 3.23 -2.60 17.23
CA LYS A 740 4.30 -2.33 16.25
C LYS A 740 4.18 -0.92 15.67
N ALA A 741 5.31 -0.27 15.42
CA ALA A 741 5.34 1.05 14.78
C ALA A 741 4.60 1.03 13.44
N GLY A 742 3.76 2.03 13.22
CA GLY A 742 2.97 2.13 12.00
C GLY A 742 1.59 2.72 12.23
N ARG A 743 0.69 2.41 11.30
CA ARG A 743 -0.68 2.93 11.26
C ARG A 743 -1.64 1.78 11.51
N TRP A 744 -2.61 2.02 12.38
CA TRP A 744 -3.60 1.04 12.82
C TRP A 744 -5.00 1.62 12.58
N ASN A 745 -5.78 0.92 11.75
CA ASN A 745 -7.18 1.22 11.49
C ASN A 745 -8.04 0.56 12.57
N ILE A 746 -9.19 1.16 12.86
CA ILE A 746 -10.14 0.61 13.83
C ILE A 746 -11.49 0.28 13.19
N PHE A 747 -12.14 -0.79 13.64
CA PHE A 747 -13.44 -1.28 13.19
C PHE A 747 -14.21 -1.90 14.35
N LEU A 748 -15.54 -2.01 14.25
CA LEU A 748 -16.32 -2.93 15.07
C LEU A 748 -16.56 -4.23 14.28
N ARG A 749 -16.48 -5.37 14.97
CA ARG A 749 -16.76 -6.71 14.42
C ARG A 749 -17.53 -7.55 15.43
N LEU A 750 -18.61 -8.20 15.01
CA LEU A 750 -19.33 -9.19 15.82
C LEU A 750 -18.50 -10.49 15.93
N PRO A 751 -18.41 -11.11 17.13
CA PRO A 751 -17.86 -12.45 17.27
C PRO A 751 -18.67 -13.44 16.40
N ASP A 752 -17.99 -14.34 15.69
CA ASP A 752 -18.59 -15.46 14.93
C ASP A 752 -19.42 -15.14 13.67
N GLN A 753 -19.35 -13.91 13.14
CA GLN A 753 -20.00 -13.57 11.87
C GLN A 753 -19.00 -12.97 10.86
N ASP A 754 -18.22 -13.84 10.22
CA ASP A 754 -17.28 -13.42 9.16
C ASP A 754 -17.99 -12.84 7.92
N GLU A 755 -19.28 -13.17 7.73
CA GLU A 755 -20.12 -12.64 6.64
C GLU A 755 -20.56 -11.19 6.85
N VAL A 756 -20.55 -10.67 8.10
CA VAL A 756 -20.98 -9.29 8.36
C VAL A 756 -19.84 -8.31 8.08
N PRO A 757 -20.03 -7.31 7.19
CA PRO A 757 -19.00 -6.33 6.89
C PRO A 757 -18.54 -5.60 8.16
N LYS A 758 -17.23 -5.63 8.44
CA LYS A 758 -16.58 -4.84 9.51
C LYS A 758 -17.08 -3.40 9.49
N ALA A 759 -17.76 -2.96 10.55
CA ALA A 759 -18.30 -1.62 10.65
C ALA A 759 -17.16 -0.64 10.95
N ALA A 760 -16.76 0.11 9.93
CA ALA A 760 -15.70 1.11 10.10
C ALA A 760 -16.20 2.32 10.88
N PHE A 761 -15.30 2.98 11.59
CA PHE A 761 -15.63 4.18 12.33
C PHE A 761 -15.65 5.42 11.45
N VAL A 762 -16.43 6.40 11.91
CA VAL A 762 -16.34 7.79 11.53
C VAL A 762 -16.33 8.68 12.77
N ILE A 763 -15.74 9.87 12.66
CA ILE A 763 -15.67 10.86 13.74
C ILE A 763 -16.88 11.78 13.60
N GLU A 764 -17.62 11.98 14.68
CA GLU A 764 -18.65 13.00 14.76
C GLU A 764 -18.01 14.39 14.67
N ARG A 765 -18.58 15.29 13.85
CA ARG A 765 -18.02 16.62 13.65
C ARG A 765 -17.76 17.39 14.95
N LEU A 766 -18.68 17.33 15.91
CA LEU A 766 -18.54 18.04 17.18
C LEU A 766 -17.36 17.49 18.02
N ALA A 767 -16.97 16.23 17.79
CA ALA A 767 -15.80 15.59 18.38
C ALA A 767 -14.49 15.96 17.67
N ALA A 768 -14.51 16.63 16.50
CA ALA A 768 -13.32 16.92 15.71
C ALA A 768 -12.24 17.70 16.48
N LYS A 769 -12.64 18.51 17.47
CA LYS A 769 -11.71 19.25 18.35
C LYS A 769 -10.86 18.34 19.25
N SER A 770 -11.31 17.11 19.51
CA SER A 770 -10.54 16.10 20.24
C SER A 770 -9.46 15.43 19.38
N PHE A 771 -9.35 15.79 18.09
CA PHE A 771 -8.39 15.24 17.15
C PHE A 771 -7.46 16.34 16.55
N PRO A 772 -6.18 16.03 16.31
CA PRO A 772 -5.51 14.81 16.73
C PRO A 772 -5.27 14.76 18.23
N LEU A 773 -5.53 13.61 18.86
CA LEU A 773 -5.05 13.36 20.23
C LEU A 773 -3.61 12.90 20.14
N HIS A 774 -2.67 13.66 20.71
CA HIS A 774 -1.28 13.26 20.89
C HIS A 774 -1.05 12.82 22.34
N THR A 775 -0.43 11.66 22.54
CA THR A 775 -0.08 11.18 23.89
C THR A 775 1.23 10.40 23.90
N VAL A 776 1.78 10.21 25.10
CA VAL A 776 2.93 9.36 25.37
C VAL A 776 2.50 8.33 26.42
N ILE A 777 2.52 7.05 26.06
CA ILE A 777 2.17 5.93 26.94
C ILE A 777 3.40 5.02 27.01
N ALA A 778 3.84 4.67 28.21
CA ALA A 778 5.07 3.88 28.45
C ALA A 778 6.31 4.42 27.68
N GLY A 779 6.47 5.75 27.63
CA GLY A 779 7.59 6.42 26.93
C GLY A 779 7.50 6.44 25.40
N ARG A 780 6.46 5.85 24.80
CA ARG A 780 6.24 5.77 23.36
C ARG A 780 5.15 6.76 22.91
N ARG A 781 5.39 7.45 21.80
CA ARG A 781 4.44 8.43 21.23
C ARG A 781 3.35 7.73 20.43
N TYR A 782 2.09 8.06 20.75
CA TYR A 782 0.91 7.64 20.03
C TYR A 782 0.11 8.87 19.61
N TRP A 783 -0.58 8.79 18.46
CA TRP A 783 -1.54 9.81 18.13
C TRP A 783 -2.70 9.28 17.28
N PHE A 784 -3.90 9.73 17.63
CA PHE A 784 -5.12 9.46 16.87
C PHE A 784 -5.36 10.60 15.90
N GLU A 785 -5.31 10.31 14.60
CA GLU A 785 -5.58 11.30 13.55
C GLU A 785 -7.01 11.18 13.04
N ASN A 786 -7.62 12.33 12.75
CA ASN A 786 -8.73 12.42 11.82
C ASN A 786 -8.18 12.45 10.38
N ARG A 787 -8.33 11.34 9.65
CA ARG A 787 -7.93 11.22 8.24
C ARG A 787 -9.14 11.39 7.34
N TRP A 788 -8.95 12.02 6.19
CA TRP A 788 -10.01 12.21 5.19
C TRP A 788 -11.25 12.99 5.67
N GLY A 789 -11.19 13.60 6.86
CA GLY A 789 -12.25 14.42 7.44
C GLY A 789 -13.09 13.71 8.49
N ASP A 790 -13.21 12.38 8.40
CA ASP A 790 -14.03 11.59 9.32
C ASP A 790 -13.42 10.23 9.70
N PHE A 791 -12.27 9.81 9.20
CA PHE A 791 -11.74 8.46 9.46
C PHE A 791 -10.71 8.47 10.61
N PRO A 792 -11.01 7.82 11.76
CA PRO A 792 -10.06 7.74 12.86
C PRO A 792 -8.95 6.71 12.58
N GLN A 793 -7.71 7.09 12.85
CA GLN A 793 -6.55 6.19 12.72
C GLN A 793 -5.59 6.37 13.89
N LEU A 794 -5.22 5.27 14.54
CA LEU A 794 -4.16 5.23 15.54
C LEU A 794 -2.80 5.14 14.82
N ASN A 795 -1.86 5.99 15.22
CA ASN A 795 -0.49 5.94 14.76
C ASN A 795 0.43 5.67 15.95
N CYS A 796 1.29 4.67 15.80
CA CYS A 796 2.27 4.27 16.81
C CYS A 796 3.66 4.68 16.30
N ARG A 797 4.36 5.60 17.00
CA ARG A 797 5.73 6.00 16.63
C ARG A 797 6.71 4.86 16.95
N SER A 798 7.87 4.87 16.30
CA SER A 798 9.02 4.02 16.66
C SER A 798 9.54 4.37 18.07
N GLU A 799 10.19 3.42 18.74
CA GLU A 799 10.94 3.70 19.99
C GLU A 799 12.19 4.57 19.78
N LEU A 800 12.77 4.51 18.58
CA LEU A 800 13.83 5.41 18.13
C LEU A 800 13.29 6.84 17.92
N ASN A 801 14.05 7.83 18.39
CA ASN A 801 13.71 9.22 18.19
C ASN A 801 14.08 9.72 16.77
N ASP A 802 13.70 10.96 16.44
CA ASP A 802 13.90 11.52 15.09
C ASP A 802 15.37 11.80 14.75
N MET A 803 16.28 11.78 15.74
CA MET A 803 17.73 11.90 15.55
C MET A 803 18.42 10.54 15.38
N GLU A 804 17.71 9.43 15.61
CA GLU A 804 18.26 8.07 15.52
C GLU A 804 17.75 7.32 14.27
N ARG A 805 16.60 7.75 13.73
CA ARG A 805 15.92 7.05 12.63
C ARG A 805 16.24 7.65 11.26
N GLY A 806 16.16 6.81 10.23
CA GLY A 806 16.23 7.20 8.83
C GLY A 806 17.66 7.13 8.27
N PRO A 807 17.84 7.06 6.94
CA PRO A 807 19.13 6.73 6.34
C PRO A 807 20.24 7.73 6.68
N TYR A 808 19.93 9.02 6.69
CA TYR A 808 20.89 10.07 7.06
C TYR A 808 21.36 9.95 8.52
N ARG A 809 20.42 9.79 9.46
CA ARG A 809 20.77 9.68 10.89
C ARG A 809 21.51 8.40 11.23
N GLN A 810 21.13 7.29 10.63
CA GLN A 810 21.85 6.03 10.82
C GLN A 810 23.27 6.11 10.24
N LEU A 811 23.47 6.81 9.12
CA LEU A 811 24.81 7.07 8.60
C LEU A 811 25.62 8.00 9.53
N GLN A 812 24.98 9.02 10.12
CA GLN A 812 25.63 9.86 11.14
C GLN A 812 26.01 9.04 12.38
N LEU A 813 25.11 8.24 12.94
CA LEU A 813 25.41 7.38 14.09
C LEU A 813 26.56 6.40 13.78
N ARG A 814 26.61 5.86 12.56
CA ARG A 814 27.76 5.05 12.13
C ARG A 814 29.07 5.85 12.21
N ARG A 815 29.11 7.05 11.63
CA ARG A 815 30.32 7.88 11.53
C ARG A 815 30.73 8.57 12.83
N GLU A 816 29.75 8.96 13.64
CA GLU A 816 29.93 9.79 14.83
C GLU A 816 29.93 8.96 16.12
N VAL A 817 29.40 7.72 16.09
CA VAL A 817 29.32 6.83 17.26
C VAL A 817 30.11 5.55 17.03
N TYR A 818 29.76 4.73 16.03
CA TYR A 818 30.42 3.44 15.82
C TYR A 818 31.89 3.57 15.46
N GLU A 819 32.23 4.32 14.40
CA GLU A 819 33.60 4.48 13.90
C GLU A 819 34.57 5.00 14.99
N PRO A 820 34.24 6.05 15.78
CA PRO A 820 35.07 6.48 16.89
C PRO A 820 35.10 5.49 18.07
N SER A 821 33.97 4.86 18.41
CA SER A 821 33.89 3.92 19.54
C SER A 821 34.74 2.67 19.33
N ARG A 822 35.08 2.32 18.08
CA ARG A 822 36.02 1.23 17.78
C ARG A 822 37.43 1.48 18.32
N GLN A 823 37.77 2.72 18.68
CA GLN A 823 39.06 3.06 19.29
C GLN A 823 39.04 2.96 20.83
N LEU A 824 37.88 2.78 21.45
CA LEU A 824 37.76 2.60 22.90
C LEU A 824 38.11 1.17 23.32
N PRO A 825 38.53 0.91 24.57
CA PRO A 825 38.74 -0.45 25.07
C PRO A 825 37.49 -1.32 24.92
N LEU A 826 37.69 -2.61 24.63
CA LEU A 826 36.59 -3.59 24.67
C LEU A 826 36.09 -3.74 26.11
N LYS A 827 34.78 -3.87 26.26
CA LYS A 827 34.09 -4.09 27.52
C LYS A 827 33.79 -5.57 27.69
N ASP A 828 33.89 -6.06 28.93
CA ASP A 828 33.57 -7.42 29.31
C ASP A 828 32.05 -7.62 29.36
N GLN A 829 31.46 -7.69 28.17
CA GLN A 829 30.02 -7.80 27.93
C GLN A 829 29.74 -8.65 26.69
N VAL A 830 28.57 -9.28 26.68
CA VAL A 830 28.06 -10.06 25.55
C VAL A 830 26.88 -9.34 24.93
N PHE A 831 26.96 -9.11 23.62
CA PHE A 831 25.87 -8.53 22.85
C PHE A 831 25.15 -9.59 22.03
N PHE A 832 23.91 -9.89 22.41
CA PHE A 832 23.07 -10.89 21.78
C PHE A 832 22.14 -10.27 20.73
N PHE A 833 22.04 -10.94 19.58
CA PHE A 833 21.20 -10.53 18.47
C PHE A 833 20.47 -11.72 17.85
N SER A 834 19.19 -11.88 18.20
CA SER A 834 18.34 -12.96 17.68
C SER A 834 17.30 -12.44 16.68
N TYR A 835 17.22 -13.08 15.51
CA TYR A 835 16.23 -12.84 14.44
C TYR A 835 15.95 -11.36 14.15
N ASN A 836 17.00 -10.57 13.97
CA ASN A 836 16.90 -9.14 13.67
C ASN A 836 16.26 -8.30 14.80
N GLY A 837 16.57 -8.69 16.05
CA GLY A 837 16.11 -8.06 17.29
C GLY A 837 14.64 -8.28 17.59
N LYS A 838 14.00 -9.27 16.95
CA LYS A 838 12.56 -9.52 17.04
C LYS A 838 12.18 -10.54 18.12
N GLN A 839 13.15 -11.26 18.68
CA GLN A 839 12.89 -12.34 19.63
C GLN A 839 13.97 -12.42 20.72
N TYR A 840 13.57 -12.95 21.87
CA TYR A 840 14.44 -13.53 22.89
C TYR A 840 14.27 -15.05 22.77
N SER A 841 15.08 -15.68 21.93
CA SER A 841 14.90 -17.08 21.51
C SER A 841 16.17 -17.64 20.89
N ASP A 842 16.12 -18.93 20.55
CA ASP A 842 17.09 -19.64 19.72
C ASP A 842 18.46 -19.79 20.39
N SER A 843 19.50 -20.12 19.62
CA SER A 843 20.82 -20.42 20.16
C SER A 843 21.44 -19.27 20.97
N PRO A 844 21.24 -17.98 20.61
CA PRO A 844 21.64 -16.87 21.46
C PRO A 844 21.00 -16.89 22.86
N ARG A 845 19.74 -17.34 23.00
CA ARG A 845 19.07 -17.42 24.31
C ARG A 845 19.68 -18.54 25.15
N ALA A 846 19.87 -19.71 24.57
CA ALA A 846 20.47 -20.85 25.27
C ALA A 846 21.90 -20.53 25.76
N MET A 847 22.70 -19.82 24.94
CA MET A 847 24.02 -19.34 25.35
C MET A 847 23.98 -18.29 26.47
N HIS A 848 22.98 -17.39 26.47
CA HIS A 848 22.79 -16.44 27.57
C HIS A 848 22.44 -17.16 28.88
N GLU A 849 21.52 -18.13 28.83
CA GLU A 849 21.13 -18.92 30.01
C GLU A 849 22.29 -19.79 30.53
N GLU A 850 23.14 -20.32 29.65
CA GLU A 850 24.36 -21.05 30.04
C GLU A 850 25.43 -20.13 30.69
N LEU A 851 25.56 -18.88 30.25
CA LEU A 851 26.45 -17.92 30.92
C LEU A 851 25.95 -17.53 32.31
N LEU A 852 24.62 -17.43 32.47
CA LEU A 852 23.98 -17.17 33.77
C LEU A 852 24.14 -18.35 34.73
N SER A 853 23.99 -19.59 34.25
CA SER A 853 24.12 -20.79 35.08
C SER A 853 25.52 -20.92 35.70
N ARG A 854 26.54 -20.40 35.01
CA ARG A 854 27.94 -20.36 35.46
C ARG A 854 28.27 -19.23 36.45
N GLY A 855 27.37 -18.28 36.65
CA GLY A 855 27.64 -17.09 37.48
C GLY A 855 28.71 -16.17 36.87
N SER A 856 28.72 -15.99 35.54
CA SER A 856 29.69 -15.12 34.87
C SER A 856 29.48 -13.64 35.22
N ASP A 857 30.58 -12.90 35.45
CA ASP A 857 30.56 -11.45 35.72
C ASP A 857 30.32 -10.58 34.46
N LEU A 858 30.08 -11.20 33.30
CA LEU A 858 29.86 -10.49 32.05
C LEU A 858 28.53 -9.74 32.07
N LYS A 859 28.53 -8.53 31.51
CA LYS A 859 27.29 -7.80 31.28
C LYS A 859 26.55 -8.35 30.04
N TYR A 860 25.25 -8.58 30.13
CA TYR A 860 24.44 -9.08 29.02
C TYR A 860 23.60 -7.98 28.37
N LEU A 861 23.85 -7.75 27.09
CA LEU A 861 23.13 -6.77 26.27
C LEU A 861 22.30 -7.53 25.23
N TRP A 862 21.02 -7.20 25.09
CA TRP A 862 20.14 -7.83 24.09
C TRP A 862 19.52 -6.82 23.15
N ALA A 863 19.68 -7.10 21.86
CA ALA A 863 19.08 -6.31 20.79
C ALA A 863 17.55 -6.43 20.74
N VAL A 864 16.86 -5.31 20.90
CA VAL A 864 15.39 -5.25 20.80
C VAL A 864 14.99 -4.28 19.71
N ARG A 865 14.18 -4.77 18.77
CA ARG A 865 13.62 -3.98 17.69
C ARG A 865 12.24 -3.46 18.06
N ASP A 866 12.13 -2.15 18.21
CA ASP A 866 10.86 -1.43 18.41
C ASP A 866 10.02 -1.92 19.60
N GLY A 867 10.70 -2.34 20.67
CA GLY A 867 10.08 -2.86 21.89
C GLY A 867 9.24 -4.13 21.67
N GLN A 868 9.55 -4.93 20.64
CA GLN A 868 8.77 -6.13 20.28
C GLN A 868 9.23 -7.41 20.98
N VAL A 869 10.07 -7.29 22.01
CA VAL A 869 10.64 -8.42 22.75
C VAL A 869 10.49 -8.15 24.23
N VAL A 870 9.97 -9.13 24.97
CA VAL A 870 10.03 -9.17 26.43
C VAL A 870 11.34 -9.81 26.82
N LEU A 871 12.16 -9.11 27.62
CA LEU A 871 13.45 -9.60 28.09
C LEU A 871 13.37 -10.04 29.56
N PRO A 872 14.17 -11.05 29.97
CA PRO A 872 14.35 -11.35 31.38
C PRO A 872 15.09 -10.20 32.10
N PRO A 873 14.94 -10.05 33.43
CA PRO A 873 15.64 -9.02 34.20
C PRO A 873 17.18 -9.08 34.11
N SER A 874 17.73 -10.22 33.69
CA SER A 874 19.18 -10.43 33.55
C SER A 874 19.78 -9.81 32.28
N ALA A 875 18.97 -9.38 31.31
CA ALA A 875 19.44 -8.83 30.04
C ALA A 875 19.05 -7.36 29.86
N ASP A 876 20.04 -6.51 29.62
CA ASP A 876 19.83 -5.09 29.35
C ASP A 876 19.35 -4.87 27.90
N LYS A 877 18.27 -4.12 27.76
CA LYS A 877 17.71 -3.76 26.45
C LYS A 877 18.65 -2.81 25.69
N VAL A 878 18.98 -3.17 24.45
CA VAL A 878 19.64 -2.31 23.45
C VAL A 878 18.66 -2.03 22.30
N ARG A 879 18.19 -0.79 22.13
CA ARG A 879 17.27 -0.46 21.01
C ARG A 879 18.02 -0.61 19.69
N MET A 880 17.54 -1.51 18.85
CA MET A 880 18.15 -1.77 17.55
C MET A 880 18.17 -0.49 16.70
N TRP A 881 19.33 -0.16 16.13
CA TRP A 881 19.61 1.10 15.41
C TRP A 881 19.58 2.39 16.24
N GLY A 882 19.41 2.30 17.57
CA GLY A 882 19.65 3.41 18.48
C GLY A 882 21.14 3.68 18.65
N ARG A 883 21.49 4.75 19.37
CA ARG A 883 22.90 5.05 19.70
C ARG A 883 23.60 3.87 20.37
N GLU A 884 22.94 3.25 21.35
CA GLU A 884 23.46 2.13 22.13
C GLU A 884 23.77 0.90 21.28
N TRP A 885 23.07 0.69 20.16
CA TRP A 885 23.32 -0.40 19.23
C TRP A 885 24.67 -0.25 18.53
N PHE A 886 25.00 0.97 18.10
CA PHE A 886 26.30 1.27 17.49
C PHE A 886 27.44 1.16 18.52
N GLU A 887 27.21 1.61 19.75
CA GLU A 887 28.19 1.50 20.84
C GLU A 887 28.43 0.03 21.23
N ALA A 888 27.37 -0.77 21.36
CA ALA A 888 27.46 -2.19 21.69
C ALA A 888 28.22 -2.98 20.62
N LEU A 889 27.94 -2.75 19.33
CA LEU A 889 28.69 -3.39 18.24
C LEU A 889 30.19 -3.02 18.26
N ALA A 890 30.52 -1.78 18.58
CA ALA A 890 31.90 -1.30 18.58
C ALA A 890 32.73 -1.73 19.80
N THR A 891 32.09 -1.94 20.96
CA THR A 891 32.77 -2.08 22.25
C THR A 891 32.57 -3.43 22.95
N SER A 892 31.59 -4.26 22.55
CA SER A 892 31.39 -5.57 23.20
C SER A 892 32.53 -6.52 22.85
N ARG A 893 33.12 -7.16 23.86
CA ARG A 893 34.10 -8.23 23.63
C ARG A 893 33.49 -9.42 22.91
N TYR A 894 32.24 -9.76 23.22
CA TYR A 894 31.53 -10.87 22.60
C TYR A 894 30.27 -10.38 21.89
N ILE A 895 30.04 -10.89 20.68
CA ILE A 895 28.80 -10.71 19.92
C ILE A 895 28.29 -12.10 19.54
N VAL A 896 27.04 -12.41 19.91
CA VAL A 896 26.39 -13.70 19.60
C VAL A 896 25.16 -13.43 18.75
N THR A 897 25.13 -13.99 17.55
CA THR A 897 24.05 -13.77 16.58
C THR A 897 23.65 -15.05 15.85
N ASN A 898 22.37 -15.17 15.54
CA ASN A 898 21.84 -16.21 14.63
C ASN A 898 21.41 -15.64 13.27
N GLY A 899 21.57 -14.33 13.07
CA GLY A 899 21.17 -13.59 11.87
C GLY A 899 22.30 -12.73 11.31
N HIS A 900 21.96 -12.01 10.23
CA HIS A 900 22.92 -11.17 9.52
C HIS A 900 23.20 -9.85 10.24
N LEU A 901 24.48 -9.56 10.47
CA LEU A 901 24.95 -8.24 10.92
C LEU A 901 25.01 -7.25 9.74
N PRO A 902 24.99 -5.93 10.00
CA PRO A 902 25.17 -4.94 8.94
C PRO A 902 26.53 -5.09 8.24
N GLU A 903 26.55 -4.95 6.91
CA GLU A 903 27.73 -5.18 6.05
C GLU A 903 28.96 -4.30 6.35
N TRP A 904 28.76 -3.22 7.09
CA TRP A 904 29.81 -2.27 7.48
C TRP A 904 30.41 -2.56 8.86
N VAL A 905 29.91 -3.60 9.55
CA VAL A 905 30.51 -4.07 10.80
C VAL A 905 31.84 -4.73 10.47
N GLU A 906 32.85 -4.41 11.27
CA GLU A 906 34.21 -4.90 11.12
C GLU A 906 34.72 -5.37 12.49
N ARG A 907 34.95 -6.68 12.61
CA ARG A 907 35.55 -7.29 13.79
C ARG A 907 36.96 -6.73 14.01
N ARG A 908 37.31 -6.46 15.27
CA ARG A 908 38.64 -5.99 15.70
C ARG A 908 39.37 -7.03 16.56
N PRO A 909 40.70 -6.94 16.73
CA PRO A 909 41.44 -7.79 17.67
C PRO A 909 40.82 -7.76 19.09
N GLY A 910 40.85 -8.91 19.77
CA GLY A 910 40.18 -9.14 21.05
C GLY A 910 38.65 -9.25 21.04
N GLN A 911 37.97 -9.01 19.90
CA GLN A 911 36.51 -9.13 19.77
C GLN A 911 36.14 -10.48 19.13
N VAL A 912 35.16 -11.17 19.72
CA VAL A 912 34.68 -12.49 19.26
C VAL A 912 33.26 -12.38 18.74
N ILE A 913 33.05 -12.72 17.47
CA ILE A 913 31.72 -12.79 16.85
C ILE A 913 31.36 -14.26 16.62
N VAL A 914 30.38 -14.76 17.36
CA VAL A 914 29.81 -16.10 17.20
C VAL A 914 28.57 -16.02 16.33
N GLN A 915 28.64 -16.62 15.15
CA GLN A 915 27.50 -16.84 14.27
C GLN A 915 26.95 -18.24 14.54
N THR A 916 25.78 -18.34 15.14
CA THR A 916 25.15 -19.64 15.39
C THR A 916 24.39 -20.15 14.17
N TRP A 917 24.13 -19.30 13.17
CA TRP A 917 23.13 -19.57 12.12
C TRP A 917 21.79 -20.00 12.75
N HIS A 918 20.86 -20.57 11.98
CA HIS A 918 19.49 -20.77 12.44
C HIS A 918 18.80 -22.03 11.89
N GLY A 919 19.55 -23.05 11.49
CA GLY A 919 18.98 -24.35 11.11
C GLY A 919 19.85 -25.12 10.13
N THR A 920 19.66 -26.45 10.11
CA THR A 920 20.23 -27.35 9.11
C THR A 920 19.64 -27.08 7.72
N MET A 921 20.45 -27.29 6.69
CA MET A 921 20.23 -26.81 5.33
C MET A 921 19.54 -27.90 4.52
N LEU A 922 18.25 -27.71 4.26
CA LEU A 922 17.57 -28.41 3.16
C LEU A 922 17.81 -27.67 1.83
N LYS A 923 17.57 -26.36 1.83
CA LYS A 923 17.61 -25.50 0.65
C LYS A 923 19.01 -25.02 0.37
N LYS A 924 19.36 -24.81 -0.92
CA LYS A 924 20.62 -24.14 -1.29
C LYS A 924 20.66 -22.73 -0.68
N ILE A 925 21.79 -22.37 -0.06
CA ILE A 925 22.00 -21.07 0.61
C ILE A 925 23.29 -20.39 0.12
N GLY A 926 23.39 -19.07 0.37
CA GLY A 926 24.59 -18.30 0.09
C GLY A 926 25.05 -18.38 -1.37
N HIS A 927 26.31 -18.74 -1.58
CA HIS A 927 26.91 -18.88 -2.91
C HIS A 927 26.42 -20.09 -3.71
N ASP A 928 25.75 -21.05 -3.07
CA ASP A 928 25.22 -22.25 -3.76
C ASP A 928 23.85 -21.99 -4.44
N ILE A 929 23.27 -20.80 -4.30
CA ILE A 929 21.99 -20.47 -4.95
C ILE A 929 22.23 -20.24 -6.46
N GLU A 930 21.75 -21.16 -7.30
CA GLU A 930 21.95 -21.15 -8.76
C GLU A 930 20.87 -20.35 -9.54
N THR A 931 19.74 -20.01 -8.92
CA THR A 931 18.60 -19.36 -9.60
C THR A 931 18.85 -17.89 -9.97
N LEU A 932 18.39 -17.47 -11.17
CA LEU A 932 18.44 -16.12 -11.77
C LEU A 932 17.79 -14.97 -10.95
N HIS A 933 17.20 -15.26 -9.79
CA HIS A 933 16.44 -14.31 -8.97
C HIS A 933 17.23 -13.71 -7.79
N PHE A 934 18.44 -14.18 -7.50
CA PHE A 934 19.26 -13.65 -6.40
C PHE A 934 20.38 -12.71 -6.91
N ASP A 935 20.44 -11.54 -6.28
CA ASP A 935 21.30 -10.41 -6.66
C ASP A 935 22.79 -10.71 -6.42
N ARG A 936 23.68 -10.37 -7.36
CA ARG A 936 25.15 -10.43 -7.14
C ARG A 936 25.59 -9.58 -5.95
N GLU A 937 24.87 -8.50 -5.63
CA GLU A 937 25.11 -7.69 -4.43
C GLU A 937 24.88 -8.48 -3.14
N TYR A 938 23.95 -9.44 -3.11
CA TYR A 938 23.72 -10.31 -1.94
C TYR A 938 24.95 -11.17 -1.63
N GLN A 939 25.52 -11.79 -2.66
CA GLN A 939 26.72 -12.64 -2.52
C GLN A 939 27.94 -11.83 -2.06
N ALA A 940 28.17 -10.65 -2.63
CA ALA A 940 29.26 -9.77 -2.22
C ALA A 940 29.13 -9.33 -0.74
N ARG A 941 27.91 -9.00 -0.31
CA ARG A 941 27.64 -8.65 1.09
C ARG A 941 27.88 -9.81 2.05
N LEU A 942 27.50 -11.02 1.65
CA LEU A 942 27.67 -12.22 2.46
C LEU A 942 29.14 -12.53 2.71
N ALA A 943 29.98 -12.40 1.67
CA ALA A 943 31.43 -12.60 1.79
C ALA A 943 32.07 -11.59 2.77
N LEU A 944 31.66 -10.31 2.71
CA LEU A 944 32.14 -9.29 3.66
C LEU A 944 31.73 -9.62 5.09
N GLU A 945 30.50 -10.09 5.30
CA GLU A 945 30.01 -10.44 6.63
C GLU A 945 30.70 -11.68 7.19
N ALA A 946 30.83 -12.75 6.40
CA ALA A 946 31.40 -14.02 6.82
C ALA A 946 32.84 -13.87 7.34
N ASN A 947 33.62 -13.00 6.70
CA ASN A 947 34.99 -12.66 7.10
C ASN A 947 35.11 -12.07 8.51
N ASN A 948 34.01 -11.55 9.06
CA ASN A 948 33.97 -10.97 10.39
C ASN A 948 33.65 -11.99 11.49
N TRP A 949 33.23 -13.21 11.16
CA TRP A 949 32.90 -14.23 12.16
C TRP A 949 34.17 -14.85 12.75
N SER A 950 34.26 -14.90 14.08
CA SER A 950 35.30 -15.66 14.79
C SER A 950 35.00 -17.14 14.84
N LEU A 951 33.70 -17.48 14.91
CA LEU A 951 33.20 -18.83 15.09
C LEU A 951 31.88 -18.98 14.35
N LEU A 952 31.74 -20.03 13.55
CA LEU A 952 30.47 -20.46 12.95
C LEU A 952 30.04 -21.79 13.57
N VAL A 953 28.82 -21.88 14.12
CA VAL A 953 28.32 -23.12 14.72
C VAL A 953 27.68 -24.03 13.67
N SER A 954 28.04 -25.30 13.69
CA SER A 954 27.43 -26.36 12.88
C SER A 954 26.62 -27.30 13.76
N SER A 955 25.40 -27.62 13.33
CA SER A 955 24.48 -28.51 14.05
C SER A 955 24.81 -30.00 13.90
N ASN A 956 25.43 -30.37 12.78
CA ASN A 956 25.73 -31.75 12.42
C ASN A 956 26.86 -31.79 11.41
N ARG A 957 27.49 -32.96 11.26
CA ARG A 957 28.61 -33.14 10.32
C ARG A 957 28.21 -32.98 8.86
N PHE A 958 26.94 -33.21 8.53
CA PHE A 958 26.41 -32.95 7.19
C PHE A 958 26.48 -31.46 6.81
N SER A 959 26.16 -30.58 7.76
CA SER A 959 26.08 -29.14 7.52
C SER A 959 27.43 -28.47 7.37
N THR A 960 28.48 -28.97 8.03
CA THR A 960 29.82 -28.37 8.06
C THR A 960 30.40 -28.07 6.67
N PRO A 961 30.50 -29.04 5.72
CA PRO A 961 31.04 -28.76 4.38
C PRO A 961 30.16 -27.78 3.57
N ILE A 962 28.84 -27.80 3.78
CA ILE A 962 27.90 -26.89 3.12
C ILE A 962 28.11 -25.46 3.62
N LEU A 963 28.13 -25.26 4.94
CA LEU A 963 28.36 -23.95 5.56
C LEU A 963 29.68 -23.34 5.09
N LYS A 964 30.74 -24.15 5.03
CA LYS A 964 32.06 -23.72 4.54
C LYS A 964 31.99 -23.17 3.10
N ARG A 965 31.39 -23.93 2.17
CA ARG A 965 31.28 -23.55 0.76
C ARG A 965 30.29 -22.40 0.54
N ALA A 966 29.07 -22.52 1.08
CA ALA A 966 27.98 -21.59 0.86
C ALA A 966 28.27 -20.18 1.39
N PHE A 967 29.05 -20.06 2.47
CA PHE A 967 29.49 -18.77 3.01
C PHE A 967 30.90 -18.37 2.58
N SER A 968 31.62 -19.23 1.84
CA SER A 968 33.04 -19.03 1.53
C SER A 968 33.85 -18.67 2.79
N TYR A 969 33.61 -19.43 3.88
CA TYR A 969 34.14 -19.14 5.20
C TYR A 969 35.33 -20.03 5.53
N ASP A 970 36.50 -19.41 5.69
CA ASP A 970 37.76 -20.11 6.02
C ASP A 970 38.11 -20.08 7.52
N GLY A 971 37.26 -19.46 8.35
CA GLY A 971 37.43 -19.43 9.80
C GLY A 971 37.00 -20.73 10.49
N GLU A 972 36.94 -20.69 11.83
CA GLU A 972 36.62 -21.87 12.62
C GLU A 972 35.12 -22.20 12.55
N ILE A 973 34.81 -23.42 12.09
CA ILE A 973 33.47 -23.99 12.18
C ILE A 973 33.46 -24.99 13.33
N LEU A 974 32.63 -24.74 14.34
CA LEU A 974 32.50 -25.58 15.52
C LEU A 974 31.33 -26.56 15.37
N GLU A 975 31.66 -27.83 15.23
CA GLU A 975 30.74 -28.97 15.28
C GLU A 975 30.30 -29.22 16.74
N ALA A 976 29.34 -28.43 17.23
CA ALA A 976 28.88 -28.53 18.62
C ALA A 976 27.44 -29.03 18.77
N GLY A 977 26.67 -29.16 17.69
CA GLY A 977 25.21 -29.13 17.80
C GLY A 977 24.70 -27.69 17.96
N TYR A 978 23.39 -27.50 18.00
CA TYR A 978 22.83 -26.16 18.24
C TYR A 978 22.46 -25.93 19.70
N PRO A 979 22.94 -24.84 20.34
CA PRO A 979 22.54 -24.47 21.69
C PRO A 979 21.02 -24.49 21.94
N ARG A 980 20.20 -24.07 20.96
CA ARG A 980 18.72 -24.11 21.09
C ARG A 980 18.15 -25.52 21.24
N ASN A 981 18.86 -26.56 20.77
CA ASN A 981 18.39 -27.93 20.86
C ASN A 981 18.61 -28.52 22.27
N ASP A 982 19.39 -27.86 23.14
CA ASP A 982 19.60 -28.33 24.52
C ASP A 982 18.28 -28.44 25.31
N TYR A 983 17.30 -27.57 25.05
CA TYR A 983 15.96 -27.67 25.64
C TYR A 983 15.28 -29.00 25.29
N LEU A 984 15.54 -29.50 24.07
CA LEU A 984 15.04 -30.79 23.62
C LEU A 984 15.74 -31.95 24.31
N TYR A 985 16.70 -31.74 25.23
CA TYR A 985 17.39 -32.72 26.08
C TYR A 985 17.23 -32.47 27.58
N SER A 986 16.53 -31.38 27.95
CA SER A 986 16.37 -30.98 29.34
C SER A 986 15.65 -32.04 30.21
N PRO A 987 16.03 -32.22 31.48
CA PRO A 987 15.26 -33.02 32.42
C PRO A 987 13.88 -32.41 32.74
N ASP A 988 13.67 -31.11 32.46
CA ASP A 988 12.42 -30.39 32.77
C ASP A 988 11.45 -30.32 31.57
N ARG A 989 11.64 -31.12 30.50
CA ARG A 989 10.80 -31.12 29.29
C ARG A 989 9.30 -31.23 29.58
N ASP A 990 8.90 -32.07 30.53
CA ASP A 990 7.49 -32.29 30.88
C ASP A 990 6.89 -31.03 31.52
N LYS A 991 7.63 -30.37 32.43
CA LYS A 991 7.21 -29.10 33.04
C LYS A 991 7.10 -27.97 31.99
N ILE A 992 8.03 -27.93 31.03
CA ILE A 992 7.97 -26.96 29.92
C ILE A 992 6.71 -27.21 29.09
N THR A 993 6.42 -28.49 28.77
CA THR A 993 5.23 -28.89 28.01
C THR A 993 3.94 -28.47 28.72
N GLU A 994 3.81 -28.76 30.02
CA GLU A 994 2.65 -28.33 30.83
C GLU A 994 2.51 -26.80 30.86
N SER A 995 3.62 -26.08 30.99
CA SER A 995 3.64 -24.61 30.95
C SER A 995 3.14 -24.06 29.61
N VAL A 996 3.58 -24.65 28.50
CA VAL A 996 3.14 -24.26 27.14
C VAL A 996 1.65 -24.52 26.96
N LYS A 997 1.17 -25.72 27.30
CA LYS A 997 -0.26 -26.07 27.21
C LYS A 997 -1.13 -25.12 28.05
N THR A 998 -0.69 -24.80 29.26
CA THR A 998 -1.38 -23.87 30.17
C THR A 998 -1.42 -22.45 29.60
N LYS A 999 -0.28 -21.92 29.13
CA LYS A 999 -0.18 -20.57 28.54
C LYS A 999 -1.04 -20.40 27.29
N LEU A 1000 -1.15 -21.45 26.48
CA LEU A 1000 -1.93 -21.47 25.25
C LEU A 1000 -3.41 -21.83 25.48
N GLY A 1001 -3.79 -22.24 26.70
CA GLY A 1001 -5.16 -22.68 27.01
C GLY A 1001 -5.55 -23.97 26.29
N LEU A 1002 -4.60 -24.87 26.02
CA LEU A 1002 -4.85 -26.11 25.30
C LEU A 1002 -5.56 -27.13 26.22
N PRO A 1003 -6.56 -27.87 25.72
CA PRO A 1003 -7.18 -28.95 26.49
C PRO A 1003 -6.16 -30.04 26.84
N PRO A 1004 -6.01 -30.43 28.12
CA PRO A 1004 -4.91 -31.30 28.57
C PRO A 1004 -4.97 -32.71 27.97
N GLU A 1005 -6.17 -33.22 27.69
CA GLU A 1005 -6.43 -34.54 27.12
C GLU A 1005 -6.23 -34.65 25.60
N LYS A 1006 -6.11 -33.52 24.88
CA LYS A 1006 -5.97 -33.53 23.42
C LYS A 1006 -4.51 -33.63 22.97
N LYS A 1007 -4.31 -34.36 21.87
CA LYS A 1007 -3.04 -34.41 21.13
C LYS A 1007 -2.80 -33.10 20.40
N VAL A 1008 -1.54 -32.67 20.35
CA VAL A 1008 -1.14 -31.38 19.78
C VAL A 1008 -0.45 -31.62 18.45
N VAL A 1009 -1.02 -31.06 17.37
CA VAL A 1009 -0.44 -31.08 16.03
C VAL A 1009 0.15 -29.70 15.73
N LEU A 1010 1.45 -29.62 15.45
CA LEU A 1010 2.13 -28.37 15.08
C LEU A 1010 2.33 -28.29 13.57
N TYR A 1011 1.68 -27.33 12.91
CA TYR A 1011 1.89 -27.02 11.51
C TYR A 1011 2.81 -25.80 11.34
N ALA A 1012 3.98 -26.00 10.71
CA ALA A 1012 5.03 -24.98 10.55
C ALA A 1012 5.53 -24.87 9.09
N PRO A 1013 4.69 -24.40 8.15
CA PRO A 1013 5.03 -24.35 6.72
C PRO A 1013 6.03 -23.24 6.39
N THR A 1014 6.77 -23.45 5.29
CA THR A 1014 7.65 -22.43 4.72
C THR A 1014 6.88 -21.38 3.93
N TRP A 1015 7.47 -20.19 3.79
CA TRP A 1015 6.91 -19.14 2.93
C TRP A 1015 7.37 -19.36 1.48
N ARG A 1016 6.60 -18.82 0.54
CA ARG A 1016 6.83 -18.96 -0.91
C ARG A 1016 7.29 -17.61 -1.49
N ASP A 1017 8.45 -17.59 -2.17
CA ASP A 1017 9.10 -16.36 -2.66
C ASP A 1017 8.30 -15.61 -3.73
N ASP A 1018 7.58 -16.36 -4.56
CA ASP A 1018 6.70 -15.88 -5.64
C ASP A 1018 5.38 -15.30 -5.13
N ARG A 1019 5.01 -15.55 -3.87
CA ARG A 1019 3.72 -15.15 -3.29
C ARG A 1019 3.87 -14.01 -2.28
N SER A 1020 4.04 -12.80 -2.79
CA SER A 1020 4.17 -11.58 -1.96
C SER A 1020 3.01 -10.59 -2.15
N HIS A 1021 2.69 -9.85 -1.09
CA HIS A 1021 1.89 -8.61 -1.19
C HIS A 1021 2.78 -7.43 -1.62
N SER A 1022 4.01 -7.40 -1.11
CA SER A 1022 5.06 -6.45 -1.46
C SER A 1022 6.42 -6.99 -1.00
N ALA A 1023 7.53 -6.33 -1.38
CA ALA A 1023 8.88 -6.76 -1.00
C ALA A 1023 9.01 -6.97 0.54
N GLY A 1024 9.32 -8.20 0.95
CA GLY A 1024 9.45 -8.59 2.36
C GLY A 1024 8.14 -8.86 3.09
N GLN A 1025 6.99 -8.93 2.40
CA GLN A 1025 5.67 -9.28 2.97
C GLN A 1025 5.01 -10.39 2.15
N TYR A 1026 4.95 -11.61 2.70
CA TYR A 1026 4.49 -12.79 1.98
C TYR A 1026 3.10 -13.25 2.43
N ARG A 1027 2.41 -13.93 1.51
CA ARG A 1027 1.06 -14.45 1.72
C ARG A 1027 1.07 -15.73 2.55
N PHE A 1028 0.00 -15.97 3.30
CA PHE A 1028 -0.29 -17.27 3.90
C PHE A 1028 -1.40 -17.93 3.08
N ASP A 1029 -1.13 -19.10 2.52
CA ASP A 1029 -2.10 -19.89 1.78
C ASP A 1029 -2.31 -21.20 2.54
N MET A 1030 -3.42 -21.28 3.28
CA MET A 1030 -3.75 -22.47 4.06
C MET A 1030 -4.30 -23.54 3.11
N LYS A 1031 -3.49 -24.57 2.83
CA LYS A 1031 -3.91 -25.70 1.99
C LYS A 1031 -4.61 -26.83 2.76
N ILE A 1032 -4.57 -26.79 4.09
CA ILE A 1032 -5.31 -27.72 4.92
C ILE A 1032 -6.78 -27.29 4.92
N ASN A 1033 -7.69 -28.19 4.54
CA ASN A 1033 -9.12 -28.00 4.72
C ASN A 1033 -9.44 -28.05 6.22
N LEU A 1034 -9.57 -26.86 6.83
CA LEU A 1034 -9.75 -26.73 8.28
C LEU A 1034 -11.12 -27.22 8.75
N GLU A 1035 -12.14 -27.19 7.88
CA GLU A 1035 -13.47 -27.71 8.20
C GLU A 1035 -13.43 -29.24 8.33
N ASP A 1036 -12.87 -29.93 7.32
CA ASP A 1036 -12.70 -31.39 7.37
C ASP A 1036 -11.77 -31.81 8.53
N ALA A 1037 -10.66 -31.09 8.71
CA ALA A 1037 -9.73 -31.36 9.80
C ALA A 1037 -10.41 -31.21 11.17
N LYS A 1038 -11.22 -30.16 11.38
CA LYS A 1038 -11.97 -29.97 12.63
C LYS A 1038 -13.03 -31.07 12.80
N ALA A 1039 -13.73 -31.46 11.75
CA ALA A 1039 -14.76 -32.50 11.81
C ALA A 1039 -14.17 -33.87 12.19
N ARG A 1040 -13.00 -34.24 11.64
CA ARG A 1040 -12.39 -35.56 11.81
C ARG A 1040 -11.40 -35.66 12.98
N LEU A 1041 -10.77 -34.56 13.37
CA LEU A 1041 -9.72 -34.52 14.40
C LEU A 1041 -10.08 -33.66 15.61
N GLY A 1042 -11.11 -32.81 15.53
CA GLY A 1042 -11.39 -31.81 16.56
C GLY A 1042 -11.81 -32.38 17.92
N HIS A 1043 -12.20 -33.66 17.99
CA HIS A 1043 -12.56 -34.33 19.23
C HIS A 1043 -11.33 -34.61 20.12
N ASP A 1044 -10.22 -35.06 19.53
CA ASP A 1044 -9.03 -35.57 20.24
C ASP A 1044 -7.73 -34.82 19.91
N HIS A 1045 -7.73 -33.94 18.90
CA HIS A 1045 -6.57 -33.13 18.52
C HIS A 1045 -6.84 -31.63 18.58
N VAL A 1046 -5.77 -30.86 18.67
CA VAL A 1046 -5.71 -29.41 18.38
C VAL A 1046 -4.62 -29.12 17.34
N LEU A 1047 -4.83 -28.09 16.53
CA LEU A 1047 -3.89 -27.67 15.49
C LEU A 1047 -3.25 -26.33 15.85
N LEU A 1048 -1.95 -26.34 16.16
CA LEU A 1048 -1.14 -25.15 16.32
C LEU A 1048 -0.55 -24.74 14.98
N VAL A 1049 -0.70 -23.48 14.57
CA VAL A 1049 -0.15 -22.96 13.32
C VAL A 1049 0.94 -21.94 13.60
N ARG A 1050 2.17 -22.25 13.18
CA ARG A 1050 3.35 -21.39 13.31
C ARG A 1050 3.76 -20.85 11.94
N ARG A 1051 3.31 -19.64 11.60
CA ARG A 1051 3.71 -18.96 10.36
C ARG A 1051 5.17 -18.54 10.42
N HIS A 1052 5.81 -18.48 9.25
CA HIS A 1052 7.13 -17.85 9.12
C HIS A 1052 7.05 -16.33 9.39
N SER A 1053 8.09 -15.74 9.99
CA SER A 1053 8.10 -14.33 10.43
C SER A 1053 7.96 -13.27 9.31
N ASN A 1054 8.08 -13.68 8.04
CA ASN A 1054 7.86 -12.83 6.86
C ASN A 1054 6.44 -12.95 6.28
N ILE A 1055 5.64 -13.90 6.77
CA ILE A 1055 4.24 -14.05 6.40
C ILE A 1055 3.43 -13.06 7.23
N VAL A 1056 2.59 -12.27 6.54
CA VAL A 1056 1.82 -11.21 7.21
C VAL A 1056 0.33 -11.50 7.31
N ASP A 1057 -0.16 -12.58 6.69
CA ASP A 1057 -1.59 -12.96 6.61
C ASP A 1057 -2.04 -13.72 7.85
N ALA A 1058 -3.29 -13.52 8.30
CA ALA A 1058 -3.84 -14.18 9.48
C ALA A 1058 -3.98 -15.70 9.27
N VAL A 1059 -3.97 -16.46 10.36
CA VAL A 1059 -4.29 -17.89 10.33
C VAL A 1059 -5.81 -18.07 10.29
N PRO A 1060 -6.38 -18.67 9.24
CA PRO A 1060 -7.83 -18.93 9.17
C PRO A 1060 -8.30 -19.82 10.32
N GLY A 1061 -9.49 -19.56 10.86
CA GLY A 1061 -10.10 -20.35 11.93
C GLY A 1061 -9.42 -20.24 13.31
N ALA A 1062 -8.36 -19.44 13.45
CA ALA A 1062 -7.67 -19.29 14.73
C ALA A 1062 -8.61 -18.78 15.84
N GLY A 1063 -8.62 -19.45 16.99
CA GLY A 1063 -9.48 -19.14 18.13
C GLY A 1063 -10.80 -19.92 18.18
N ASN A 1064 -11.08 -20.79 17.21
CA ASN A 1064 -12.33 -21.58 17.14
C ASN A 1064 -12.35 -22.84 18.04
N GLY A 1065 -11.43 -22.93 19.02
CA GLY A 1065 -11.22 -24.07 19.91
C GLY A 1065 -10.44 -25.26 19.33
N PHE A 1066 -10.21 -25.31 18.01
CA PHE A 1066 -9.42 -26.34 17.33
C PHE A 1066 -8.11 -25.79 16.77
N VAL A 1067 -8.15 -24.63 16.09
CA VAL A 1067 -6.98 -23.98 15.48
C VAL A 1067 -6.47 -22.86 16.38
N TYR A 1068 -5.16 -22.85 16.64
CA TYR A 1068 -4.47 -21.86 17.45
C TYR A 1068 -3.34 -21.21 16.64
N ASP A 1069 -3.35 -19.88 16.51
CA ASP A 1069 -2.23 -19.15 15.92
C ASP A 1069 -1.12 -18.96 16.96
N VAL A 1070 -0.03 -19.70 16.80
CA VAL A 1070 1.15 -19.63 17.68
C VAL A 1070 2.31 -18.89 17.03
N SER A 1071 2.07 -18.10 15.98
CA SER A 1071 3.11 -17.40 15.20
C SER A 1071 3.89 -16.35 16.00
N GLU A 1072 3.29 -15.79 17.06
CA GLU A 1072 3.93 -14.81 17.95
C GLU A 1072 4.46 -15.44 19.25
N TYR A 1073 4.35 -16.77 19.42
CA TYR A 1073 4.93 -17.47 20.58
C TYR A 1073 6.47 -17.26 20.62
N PRO A 1074 7.10 -16.98 21.77
CA PRO A 1074 8.49 -16.52 21.80
C PRO A 1074 9.50 -17.49 21.18
N ASP A 1075 9.45 -18.75 21.58
CA ASP A 1075 10.43 -19.76 21.20
C ASP A 1075 9.77 -21.02 20.65
N ILE A 1076 10.24 -21.50 19.50
CA ILE A 1076 9.66 -22.66 18.84
C ILE A 1076 10.10 -23.99 19.48
N ALA A 1077 11.25 -24.02 20.18
CA ALA A 1077 11.71 -25.24 20.86
C ALA A 1077 10.72 -25.69 21.94
N GLU A 1078 10.08 -24.75 22.65
CA GLU A 1078 9.02 -25.04 23.61
C GLU A 1078 7.76 -25.62 22.93
N LEU A 1079 7.44 -25.14 21.71
CA LEU A 1079 6.32 -25.68 20.93
C LEU A 1079 6.60 -27.10 20.41
N TYR A 1080 7.87 -27.41 20.09
CA TYR A 1080 8.27 -28.78 19.74
C TYR A 1080 7.99 -29.75 20.88
N LEU A 1081 8.37 -29.37 22.11
CA LEU A 1081 8.14 -30.20 23.29
C LEU A 1081 6.64 -30.46 23.54
N ALA A 1082 5.79 -29.47 23.29
CA ALA A 1082 4.35 -29.61 23.45
C ALA A 1082 3.64 -30.36 22.29
N ALA A 1083 4.27 -30.45 21.12
CA ALA A 1083 3.68 -31.10 19.95
C ALA A 1083 3.90 -32.61 19.96
N ASP A 1084 2.84 -33.37 19.68
CA ASP A 1084 2.90 -34.82 19.49
C ASP A 1084 3.25 -35.17 18.03
N ILE A 1085 2.77 -34.35 17.08
CA ILE A 1085 2.96 -34.52 15.64
C ILE A 1085 3.40 -33.19 15.04
N MET A 1086 4.41 -33.21 14.16
CA MET A 1086 4.77 -32.05 13.36
C MET A 1086 4.33 -32.23 11.91
N ILE A 1087 3.67 -31.20 11.37
CA ILE A 1087 3.40 -31.04 9.95
C ILE A 1087 4.28 -29.91 9.43
N THR A 1088 5.04 -30.17 8.39
CA THR A 1088 5.88 -29.16 7.75
C THR A 1088 5.96 -29.42 6.24
N ASP A 1089 6.75 -28.64 5.52
CA ASP A 1089 7.03 -28.87 4.10
C ASP A 1089 8.55 -28.92 3.88
N TYR A 1090 9.16 -27.83 3.46
CA TYR A 1090 10.59 -27.73 3.13
C TYR A 1090 11.35 -26.95 4.22
N SER A 1091 10.94 -27.08 5.47
CA SER A 1091 11.42 -26.24 6.57
C SER A 1091 12.59 -26.90 7.32
N SER A 1092 13.57 -26.10 7.75
CA SER A 1092 14.68 -26.60 8.57
C SER A 1092 14.25 -27.07 9.97
N VAL A 1093 13.04 -26.75 10.41
CA VAL A 1093 12.50 -27.18 11.71
C VAL A 1093 12.42 -28.70 11.87
N MET A 1094 12.33 -29.45 10.75
CA MET A 1094 12.29 -30.92 10.78
C MET A 1094 13.56 -31.54 11.38
N PHE A 1095 14.72 -30.90 11.16
CA PHE A 1095 15.98 -31.37 11.70
C PHE A 1095 16.04 -31.19 13.22
N ASP A 1096 15.52 -30.07 13.74
CA ASP A 1096 15.45 -29.84 15.19
C ASP A 1096 14.42 -30.79 15.85
N TYR A 1097 13.26 -30.97 15.21
CA TYR A 1097 12.19 -31.81 15.78
C TYR A 1097 12.55 -33.31 15.81
N ALA A 1098 13.41 -33.77 14.90
CA ALA A 1098 13.87 -35.16 14.84
C ALA A 1098 14.55 -35.62 16.15
N HIS A 1099 15.15 -34.71 16.92
CA HIS A 1099 15.74 -35.03 18.24
C HIS A 1099 14.72 -35.58 19.25
N LEU A 1100 13.43 -35.28 19.08
CA LEU A 1100 12.35 -35.79 19.94
C LEU A 1100 11.90 -37.20 19.58
N LYS A 1101 12.33 -37.75 18.44
CA LYS A 1101 11.91 -39.07 17.92
C LYS A 1101 10.38 -39.21 17.82
N ARG A 1102 9.72 -38.13 17.43
CA ARG A 1102 8.27 -38.02 17.23
C ARG A 1102 7.90 -38.00 15.74
N PRO A 1103 6.68 -38.43 15.37
CA PRO A 1103 6.24 -38.47 13.98
C PRO A 1103 6.24 -37.10 13.30
N MET A 1104 6.63 -37.09 12.02
CA MET A 1104 6.61 -35.92 11.13
C MET A 1104 5.85 -36.25 9.85
N LEU A 1105 5.04 -35.31 9.38
CA LEU A 1105 4.30 -35.39 8.12
C LEU A 1105 4.70 -34.20 7.23
N PHE A 1106 4.94 -34.46 5.94
CA PHE A 1106 5.42 -33.45 5.01
C PHE A 1106 4.34 -33.09 4.00
N PHE A 1107 3.66 -31.96 4.19
CA PHE A 1107 2.58 -31.51 3.33
C PHE A 1107 3.13 -30.72 2.12
N THR A 1108 3.60 -31.46 1.13
CA THR A 1108 4.34 -31.00 -0.06
C THR A 1108 3.46 -30.93 -1.30
N TYR A 1109 2.39 -30.13 -1.22
CA TYR A 1109 1.44 -29.93 -2.33
C TYR A 1109 2.03 -29.22 -3.55
N ASP A 1110 3.23 -28.64 -3.43
CA ASP A 1110 3.93 -27.84 -4.44
C ASP A 1110 5.39 -28.29 -4.66
N LEU A 1111 5.71 -29.58 -4.41
CA LEU A 1111 7.09 -30.09 -4.37
C LEU A 1111 7.88 -29.80 -5.64
N GLU A 1112 7.32 -30.15 -6.80
CA GLU A 1112 7.99 -30.03 -8.09
C GLU A 1112 8.32 -28.56 -8.38
N HIS A 1113 7.36 -27.66 -8.18
CA HIS A 1113 7.57 -26.21 -8.32
C HIS A 1113 8.65 -25.69 -7.34
N TYR A 1114 8.60 -26.13 -6.08
CA TYR A 1114 9.51 -25.64 -5.05
C TYR A 1114 10.97 -26.07 -5.29
N ARG A 1115 11.18 -27.35 -5.61
CA ARG A 1115 12.50 -27.92 -5.88
C ARG A 1115 13.07 -27.36 -7.17
N ASP A 1116 12.30 -27.43 -8.26
CA ASP A 1116 12.84 -27.26 -9.61
C ASP A 1116 12.85 -25.80 -10.06
N THR A 1117 12.02 -24.94 -9.46
CA THR A 1117 11.86 -23.53 -9.89
C THR A 1117 12.30 -22.51 -8.84
N LEU A 1118 12.12 -22.78 -7.54
CA LEU A 1118 12.30 -21.76 -6.48
C LEU A 1118 13.70 -21.74 -5.83
N ARG A 1119 14.18 -22.86 -5.28
CA ARG A 1119 15.36 -22.85 -4.38
C ARG A 1119 16.37 -24.00 -4.58
N GLY A 1120 15.94 -25.18 -5.05
CA GLY A 1120 16.76 -26.41 -5.07
C GLY A 1120 17.13 -26.95 -3.68
N PHE A 1121 17.46 -28.25 -3.58
CA PHE A 1121 17.80 -28.95 -2.33
C PHE A 1121 19.25 -29.48 -2.31
N TYR A 1122 19.79 -29.74 -1.12
CA TYR A 1122 21.13 -30.31 -0.92
C TYR A 1122 21.19 -31.84 -0.91
N PHE A 1123 20.05 -32.50 -0.75
CA PHE A 1123 19.92 -33.96 -0.80
C PHE A 1123 18.58 -34.35 -1.42
N ASP A 1124 18.41 -35.64 -1.71
CA ASP A 1124 17.17 -36.15 -2.28
C ASP A 1124 16.09 -36.24 -1.21
N PHE A 1125 15.22 -35.24 -1.18
CA PHE A 1125 14.16 -35.17 -0.18
C PHE A 1125 13.09 -36.26 -0.35
N GLU A 1126 12.89 -36.79 -1.57
CA GLU A 1126 11.92 -37.87 -1.80
C GLU A 1126 12.42 -39.21 -1.24
N GLU A 1127 13.71 -39.47 -1.36
CA GLU A 1127 14.33 -40.68 -0.84
C GLU A 1127 14.59 -40.60 0.68
N ASP A 1128 15.06 -39.46 1.18
CA ASP A 1128 15.61 -39.32 2.54
C ASP A 1128 14.63 -38.74 3.57
N SER A 1129 13.39 -38.39 3.19
CA SER A 1129 12.40 -37.83 4.12
C SER A 1129 12.10 -38.79 5.30
N PRO A 1130 12.09 -38.30 6.57
CA PRO A 1130 11.82 -39.11 7.76
C PRO A 1130 10.32 -39.41 7.97
N GLY A 1131 9.47 -39.08 7.00
CA GLY A 1131 8.02 -39.25 7.04
C GLY A 1131 7.39 -39.14 5.65
N PRO A 1132 6.08 -39.37 5.52
CA PRO A 1132 5.39 -39.36 4.23
C PRO A 1132 5.35 -37.96 3.60
N LEU A 1133 5.54 -37.93 2.27
CA LEU A 1133 5.31 -36.75 1.43
C LEU A 1133 3.85 -36.78 0.95
N ILE A 1134 3.08 -35.77 1.35
CA ILE A 1134 1.62 -35.74 1.23
C ILE A 1134 1.22 -34.57 0.33
N ARG A 1135 0.38 -34.81 -0.68
CA ARG A 1135 -0.02 -33.77 -1.65
C ARG A 1135 -1.38 -33.15 -1.37
N THR A 1136 -2.27 -33.87 -0.68
CA THR A 1136 -3.65 -33.41 -0.44
C THR A 1136 -3.98 -33.26 1.04
N SER A 1137 -4.93 -32.37 1.36
CA SER A 1137 -5.39 -32.20 2.74
C SER A 1137 -6.06 -33.44 3.29
N GLU A 1138 -6.75 -34.21 2.44
CA GLU A 1138 -7.47 -35.42 2.86
C GLU A 1138 -6.50 -36.51 3.31
N GLU A 1139 -5.45 -36.77 2.52
CA GLU A 1139 -4.37 -37.70 2.86
C GLU A 1139 -3.65 -37.28 4.15
N LEU A 1140 -3.45 -35.97 4.34
CA LEU A 1140 -2.83 -35.42 5.55
C LEU A 1140 -3.66 -35.73 6.79
N ILE A 1141 -4.97 -35.44 6.75
CA ILE A 1141 -5.89 -35.70 7.86
C ILE A 1141 -5.96 -37.19 8.17
N GLU A 1142 -6.01 -38.04 7.14
CA GLU A 1142 -6.01 -39.48 7.34
C GLU A 1142 -4.70 -39.98 7.97
N SER A 1143 -3.55 -39.47 7.52
CA SER A 1143 -2.23 -39.80 8.08
C SER A 1143 -2.11 -39.45 9.57
N ILE A 1144 -2.73 -38.34 10.01
CA ILE A 1144 -2.79 -37.98 11.43
C ILE A 1144 -3.58 -39.01 12.25
N ARG A 1145 -4.71 -39.52 11.71
CA ARG A 1145 -5.54 -40.52 12.41
C ARG A 1145 -4.83 -41.85 12.59
N ARG A 1146 -4.02 -42.26 11.60
CA ARG A 1146 -3.22 -43.50 11.63
C ARG A 1146 -1.75 -43.28 12.00
N ILE A 1147 -1.45 -42.24 12.78
CA ILE A 1147 -0.06 -41.82 13.03
C ILE A 1147 0.84 -42.92 13.61
N GLU A 1148 0.28 -43.84 14.39
CA GLU A 1148 1.03 -44.99 14.94
C GLU A 1148 1.47 -45.97 13.85
N GLU A 1149 0.64 -46.18 12.82
CA GLU A 1149 0.99 -47.02 11.65
C GLU A 1149 2.07 -46.34 10.81
N VAL A 1150 1.91 -45.04 10.54
CA VAL A 1150 2.89 -44.22 9.80
C VAL A 1150 4.25 -44.24 10.49
N LYS A 1151 4.26 -44.16 11.82
CA LYS A 1151 5.51 -44.23 12.61
C LYS A 1151 6.25 -45.54 12.38
N VAL A 1152 5.54 -46.66 12.35
CA VAL A 1152 6.14 -47.99 12.09
C VAL A 1152 6.64 -48.08 10.64
N GLU A 1153 5.84 -47.62 9.67
CA GLU A 1153 6.18 -47.65 8.24
C GLU A 1153 7.47 -46.87 7.93
N TYR A 1154 7.66 -45.71 8.55
CA TYR A 1154 8.79 -44.82 8.27
C TYR A 1154 9.97 -44.96 9.24
N GLN A 1155 9.92 -45.88 10.22
CA GLN A 1155 10.93 -45.99 11.28
C GLN A 1155 12.37 -46.13 10.74
N ALA A 1156 12.59 -46.98 9.72
CA ALA A 1156 13.92 -47.17 9.15
C ALA A 1156 14.48 -45.91 8.46
N ARG A 1157 13.63 -45.15 7.75
CA ARG A 1157 14.01 -43.87 7.14
C ARG A 1157 14.27 -42.81 8.21
N PHE A 1158 13.43 -42.77 9.24
CA PHE A 1158 13.60 -41.90 10.38
C PHE A 1158 14.94 -42.13 11.09
N ASP A 1159 15.30 -43.39 11.37
CA ASP A 1159 16.56 -43.73 12.05
C ASP A 1159 17.78 -43.31 11.22
N ARG A 1160 17.72 -43.49 9.88
CA ARG A 1160 18.76 -42.99 8.97
C ARG A 1160 18.85 -41.46 8.99
N PHE A 1161 17.71 -40.77 8.91
CA PHE A 1161 17.65 -39.30 8.98
C PHE A 1161 18.24 -38.79 10.30
N HIS A 1162 17.83 -39.38 11.44
CA HIS A 1162 18.35 -39.04 12.76
C HIS A 1162 19.86 -39.30 12.85
N HIS A 1163 20.36 -40.41 12.29
CA HIS A 1163 21.81 -40.68 12.28
C HIS A 1163 22.60 -39.64 11.48
N LEU A 1164 22.05 -39.14 10.36
CA LEU A 1164 22.72 -38.17 9.50
C LEU A 1164 22.69 -36.74 10.03
N PHE A 1165 21.56 -36.32 10.62
CA PHE A 1165 21.32 -34.91 10.94
C PHE A 1165 21.31 -34.57 12.43
N CYS A 1166 21.29 -35.57 13.33
CA CYS A 1166 21.20 -35.39 14.78
C CYS A 1166 22.41 -36.00 15.52
N ASP A 1167 23.60 -36.03 14.91
CA ASP A 1167 24.76 -36.78 15.41
C ASP A 1167 25.57 -36.08 16.53
N LEU A 1168 25.37 -34.77 16.74
CA LEU A 1168 26.17 -33.96 17.67
C LEU A 1168 25.41 -33.47 18.93
N ASP A 1169 24.10 -33.26 18.86
CA ASP A 1169 23.34 -32.71 19.99
C ASP A 1169 23.09 -33.77 21.08
N ASP A 1170 23.51 -33.43 22.30
CA ASP A 1170 23.46 -34.27 23.50
C ASP A 1170 22.94 -33.49 24.74
N GLY A 1171 22.41 -32.28 24.54
CA GLY A 1171 21.99 -31.38 25.62
C GLY A 1171 23.11 -30.51 26.22
N SER A 1172 24.30 -30.51 25.63
CA SER A 1172 25.45 -29.71 26.09
C SER A 1172 26.07 -28.82 25.00
N ALA A 1173 25.32 -28.49 23.94
CA ALA A 1173 25.80 -27.66 22.85
C ALA A 1173 26.11 -26.22 23.31
N SER A 1174 25.25 -25.63 24.14
CA SER A 1174 25.45 -24.30 24.73
C SER A 1174 26.77 -24.22 25.49
N LYS A 1175 27.06 -25.26 26.29
CA LYS A 1175 28.30 -25.35 27.06
C LYS A 1175 29.54 -25.34 26.15
N ARG A 1176 29.56 -26.20 25.13
CA ARG A 1176 30.67 -26.29 24.15
C ARG A 1176 30.90 -24.97 23.43
N VAL A 1177 29.84 -24.32 22.95
CA VAL A 1177 29.95 -23.07 22.20
C VAL A 1177 30.42 -21.93 23.11
N VAL A 1178 29.90 -21.83 24.34
CA VAL A 1178 30.34 -20.80 25.31
C VAL A 1178 31.80 -21.01 25.70
N ASP A 1179 32.23 -22.25 25.95
CA ASP A 1179 33.63 -22.56 26.27
C ASP A 1179 34.56 -22.06 25.16
N ARG A 1180 34.25 -22.41 23.90
CA ARG A 1180 35.08 -22.01 22.76
C ARG A 1180 35.05 -20.50 22.51
N MET A 1181 33.89 -19.85 22.70
CA MET A 1181 33.75 -18.40 22.60
C MET A 1181 34.68 -17.68 23.59
N LEU A 1182 34.74 -18.13 24.85
CA LEU A 1182 35.59 -17.53 25.88
C LEU A 1182 37.08 -17.80 25.63
N GLU A 1183 37.43 -18.98 25.10
CA GLU A 1183 38.80 -19.30 24.68
C GLU A 1183 39.31 -18.44 23.53
N GLN A 1184 38.49 -18.22 22.50
CA GLN A 1184 38.84 -17.38 21.35
C GLN A 1184 39.25 -15.96 21.79
N ALA A 1185 38.59 -15.39 22.79
CA ALA A 1185 38.94 -14.07 23.32
C ALA A 1185 40.28 -14.03 24.08
N ARG A 1186 40.82 -15.18 24.51
CA ARG A 1186 42.16 -15.27 25.12
C ARG A 1186 43.27 -15.44 24.08
N GLN A 1187 42.91 -15.85 22.86
CA GLN A 1187 43.85 -16.18 21.78
C GLN A 1187 44.14 -15.00 20.83
N GLY A 1188 43.31 -13.96 20.82
CA GLY A 1188 43.46 -12.78 19.96
C GLY A 1188 43.21 -11.47 20.70
#